data_AF-A0A919E962-F1
#
_entry.id   AF-A0A919E962-F1
#
_cell.length_a   1.000
_cell.length_b   1.000
_cell.length_c   1.000
_cell.angle_alpha   90.00
_cell.angle_beta   90.00
_cell.angle_gamma   90.00
#
_symmetry.space_group_name_H-M   'P 1'
#
loop_
_entity.id
_entity.type
_entity.pdbx_description
1 polymer ?
#
loop_
_entity_poly.entity_id
_entity_poly.type
_entity_poly.pdbx_seq_one_letter_code
_entity_poly.pdbx_strand_id
1 'polypeptide(L)'
;MHPARRRRTTRRLWTAALAALALPLTMLGTGSTTAHAAAVQCSVDYKTNDWGSGFTAELTLTNRGTEALDGWTLTYGYSGNQKLSNGWNGTWSQSGQTVTVKNAPYNARIGAGAAVTTGAQFSYSGTNTAPTSFSINGTACTGAHQAPIAVLTSPQPGAVYSQGELVPLAATAAAADNATITKVEFYDDTTLLATDTSAPFTHSAANLAVGNHSLVAKAYDSLGASASSTPVGITVSSGPTVVASPTQLGVRQGTSGTFEVKLSKQPTANVTVTTARASGNSGLSVSGGGTLTFTPSNWNTAQKVTIAADSSGTGSAVFESTAPGHGKATVTVTQLAAAKEYDERFLELYGKITDPANGYFSPEGIPYHSVETLIVEAPDHGHETTSEAYSYLLWLQAMYGKVTGDWTKFNGAWEIMEKYMIPTHADQPTNSSYNASKPATYAPELDTPQQYPARLDTGVSVGPDPIAGELKSAYGTDDVYGMHWLQDVDNVYGYGNSPGKCEAGPSDTGPSYINTFQRGVQESVWETVPQPTCDAFKYGGKNGYLDLFTGDSSYAKQWKYTNAPDADARAVQAAYWADVWAEQQGKGSQVSATVAKAAKMGDYLRYAMYDKYFKKVGNCVGPTSCPAGTGKDSSHYLLSWYYAWGGAYDTSAGWAWRIGSSHTHGGYQNPLAAYALSSYADLKPKSSSGAADWAKSLSRQLEFYRWLQSDEGAIAGGATNSWQGRYATPPSGTPTFYGMYYDEAPVYHDPPSNQWFGFQAWSMERVAEYYQQTGDAKAKAVLDKWVDWALSETTVNPDGTFRIPSTLQWSGKPDTWNASSPGANSGLHVTVADYTNDVGVAAAYAKTLTYYADRSGDTAAASTAKALLDGMWENNQDALGIAVPETRADYNRFDDSVYVPSGWTGTMPNGDAINSSSTFESIRSFYEDDPAWSKVESYLAGGAAPVFTYHRFWAQADIALAMGSYAELLE
;
A
#
# COMPACT_ATOMS: atom_id res chain seq x y z
N MET A 1 34.20 -45.95 -20.78
CA MET A 1 34.26 -47.37 -20.37
C MET A 1 33.27 -47.60 -19.22
N HIS A 2 32.66 -48.78 -19.14
CA HIS A 2 31.91 -49.30 -17.97
C HIS A 2 32.87 -50.15 -17.09
N PRO A 3 32.53 -50.61 -15.86
CA PRO A 3 31.22 -50.94 -15.26
C PRO A 3 30.88 -50.05 -14.03
N ALA A 4 29.85 -50.25 -13.18
CA ALA A 4 29.16 -51.42 -12.61
C ALA A 4 27.79 -51.00 -11.99
N ARG A 5 26.86 -51.80 -11.42
CA ARG A 5 26.39 -53.24 -11.35
C ARG A 5 25.06 -53.16 -10.51
N ARG A 6 24.04 -54.05 -10.51
CA ARG A 6 23.67 -55.32 -11.20
C ARG A 6 22.15 -55.62 -11.00
N ARG A 7 21.30 -55.59 -12.05
CA ARG A 7 20.01 -56.36 -12.20
C ARG A 7 18.83 -55.93 -11.27
N ARG A 8 17.55 -56.18 -11.55
CA ARG A 8 16.77 -56.97 -12.57
C ARG A 8 15.34 -56.30 -12.68
N THR A 9 14.41 -56.51 -13.63
CA THR A 9 14.19 -57.47 -14.74
C THR A 9 13.35 -56.85 -15.90
N THR A 10 12.68 -57.71 -16.69
CA THR A 10 11.62 -57.59 -17.72
C THR A 10 10.37 -56.74 -17.38
N ARG A 11 9.57 -56.22 -18.33
CA ARG A 11 9.57 -56.20 -19.82
C ARG A 11 8.69 -55.02 -20.32
N ARG A 12 8.90 -54.50 -21.55
CA ARG A 12 8.05 -53.46 -22.22
C ARG A 12 7.23 -54.05 -23.37
N LEU A 13 6.08 -53.43 -23.70
CA LEU A 13 5.41 -53.21 -25.02
C LEU A 13 4.01 -52.60 -24.72
N TRP A 14 3.67 -51.34 -25.04
CA TRP A 14 3.32 -50.68 -26.33
C TRP A 14 1.79 -50.67 -26.67
N THR A 15 1.21 -49.45 -26.67
CA THR A 15 0.09 -48.90 -27.49
C THR A 15 -1.32 -49.54 -27.61
N ALA A 16 -2.30 -48.78 -27.12
CA ALA A 16 -3.49 -48.22 -27.82
C ALA A 16 -4.73 -49.06 -28.27
N ALA A 17 -5.85 -48.80 -27.58
CA ALA A 17 -7.17 -48.35 -28.08
C ALA A 17 -8.14 -49.22 -28.95
N LEU A 18 -9.30 -49.53 -28.32
CA LEU A 18 -10.70 -49.46 -28.82
C LEU A 18 -11.31 -50.47 -29.82
N ALA A 19 -12.48 -51.00 -29.38
CA ALA A 19 -13.73 -51.32 -30.11
C ALA A 19 -14.04 -52.75 -30.65
N ALA A 20 -15.23 -53.23 -30.22
CA ALA A 20 -16.27 -53.99 -30.95
C ALA A 20 -16.29 -55.55 -31.07
N LEU A 21 -17.50 -56.11 -30.87
CA LEU A 21 -18.08 -57.41 -31.37
C LEU A 21 -17.51 -58.76 -30.84
N ALA A 22 -18.19 -59.93 -30.91
CA ALA A 22 -19.63 -60.32 -30.82
C ALA A 22 -19.85 -61.87 -30.87
N LEU A 23 -20.94 -62.37 -30.24
CA LEU A 23 -21.70 -63.63 -30.59
C LEU A 23 -20.94 -64.99 -30.51
N PRO A 24 -21.52 -66.18 -30.84
CA PRO A 24 -22.93 -66.61 -31.11
C PRO A 24 -23.43 -67.73 -30.12
N LEU A 25 -24.68 -68.26 -30.15
CA LEU A 25 -25.20 -69.30 -31.08
C LEU A 25 -26.75 -69.49 -31.01
N THR A 26 -27.33 -69.89 -32.14
CA THR A 26 -28.62 -70.57 -32.47
C THR A 26 -29.49 -71.21 -31.36
N MET A 27 -30.80 -71.47 -31.49
CA MET A 27 -31.96 -71.12 -32.37
C MET A 27 -32.92 -72.35 -32.40
N LEU A 28 -34.23 -72.13 -32.19
CA LEU A 28 -35.45 -72.96 -32.42
C LEU A 28 -36.49 -72.50 -31.36
N GLY A 29 -37.75 -72.15 -31.62
CA GLY A 29 -38.66 -72.42 -32.76
C GLY A 29 -39.70 -73.46 -32.32
N THR A 30 -41.03 -73.24 -32.34
CA THR A 30 -41.86 -72.08 -32.74
C THR A 30 -43.21 -72.12 -31.99
N GLY A 31 -43.82 -70.97 -31.68
CA GLY A 31 -45.18 -70.92 -31.13
C GLY A 31 -45.80 -69.53 -31.26
N SER A 32 -46.76 -69.36 -32.17
CA SER A 32 -47.30 -68.05 -32.57
C SER A 32 -48.59 -67.70 -31.85
N THR A 33 -48.57 -66.66 -31.02
CA THR A 33 -49.75 -65.86 -30.67
C THR A 33 -49.63 -64.48 -31.34
N THR A 34 -50.75 -63.94 -31.83
CA THR A 34 -50.77 -62.60 -32.44
C THR A 34 -50.71 -61.54 -31.36
N ALA A 35 -49.52 -60.96 -31.16
CA ALA A 35 -49.40 -59.70 -30.44
C ALA A 35 -50.15 -58.62 -31.22
N HIS A 36 -51.28 -58.15 -30.68
CA HIS A 36 -51.85 -56.88 -31.11
C HIS A 36 -50.80 -55.79 -30.82
N ALA A 37 -50.46 -54.98 -31.81
CA ALA A 37 -49.75 -53.73 -31.55
C ALA A 37 -50.60 -52.91 -30.57
N ALA A 38 -50.00 -52.44 -29.47
CA ALA A 38 -50.71 -51.67 -28.47
C ALA A 38 -51.29 -50.41 -29.10
N ALA A 39 -52.57 -50.12 -28.85
CA ALA A 39 -53.18 -48.89 -29.33
C ALA A 39 -52.44 -47.68 -28.72
N VAL A 40 -52.14 -46.66 -29.53
CA VAL A 40 -51.35 -45.50 -29.11
C VAL A 40 -52.10 -44.74 -28.03
N GLN A 41 -51.65 -44.87 -26.78
CA GLN A 41 -52.16 -44.10 -25.65
C GLN A 41 -51.40 -42.78 -25.56
N CYS A 42 -52.13 -41.66 -25.64
CA CYS A 42 -51.54 -40.32 -25.67
C CYS A 42 -52.42 -39.28 -24.97
N SER A 43 -51.78 -38.22 -24.48
CA SER A 43 -52.42 -36.93 -24.18
C SER A 43 -51.72 -35.83 -24.99
N VAL A 44 -52.46 -34.77 -25.33
CA VAL A 44 -51.92 -33.60 -26.02
C VAL A 44 -52.36 -32.35 -25.27
N ASP A 45 -51.41 -31.67 -24.65
CA ASP A 45 -51.65 -30.46 -23.89
C ASP A 45 -51.48 -29.25 -24.83
N TYR A 46 -52.57 -28.50 -25.05
CA TYR A 46 -52.64 -27.39 -26.02
C TYR A 46 -52.72 -26.04 -25.29
N LYS A 47 -51.74 -25.17 -25.52
CA LYS A 47 -51.65 -23.83 -24.92
C LYS A 47 -51.52 -22.77 -26.00
N THR A 48 -52.19 -21.63 -25.81
CA THR A 48 -52.07 -20.48 -26.71
C THR A 48 -51.51 -19.24 -26.01
N ASN A 49 -50.84 -18.40 -26.81
CA ASN A 49 -50.68 -16.98 -26.52
C ASN A 49 -51.29 -16.22 -27.70
N ASP A 50 -52.32 -15.41 -27.43
CA ASP A 50 -53.27 -14.84 -28.39
C ASP A 50 -53.33 -13.32 -28.28
N TRP A 51 -53.33 -12.63 -29.42
CA TRP A 51 -53.36 -11.17 -29.54
C TRP A 51 -54.53 -10.68 -30.44
N GLY A 52 -55.62 -11.45 -30.55
CA GLY A 52 -56.91 -11.00 -31.08
C GLY A 52 -57.06 -11.03 -32.62
N SER A 53 -55.96 -11.26 -33.34
CA SER A 53 -55.91 -11.40 -34.81
C SER A 53 -55.01 -12.56 -35.26
N GLY A 54 -54.24 -13.11 -34.33
CA GLY A 54 -53.37 -14.26 -34.50
C GLY A 54 -52.93 -14.75 -33.13
N PHE A 55 -52.33 -15.94 -33.12
CA PHE A 55 -51.83 -16.57 -31.91
C PHE A 55 -50.66 -17.49 -32.23
N THR A 56 -49.87 -17.80 -31.19
CA THR A 56 -49.00 -18.98 -31.19
C THR A 56 -49.69 -20.08 -30.41
N ALA A 57 -49.65 -21.30 -30.94
CA ALA A 57 -50.03 -22.51 -30.22
C ALA A 57 -48.78 -23.34 -29.91
N GLU A 58 -48.69 -23.81 -28.68
CA GLU A 58 -47.72 -24.78 -28.20
C GLU A 58 -48.46 -26.06 -27.83
N LEU A 59 -47.97 -27.20 -28.32
CA LEU A 59 -48.59 -28.51 -28.16
C LEU A 59 -47.56 -29.48 -27.60
N THR A 60 -47.82 -30.00 -26.40
CA THR A 60 -46.97 -31.03 -25.77
C THR A 60 -47.64 -32.39 -25.88
N LEU A 61 -46.99 -33.29 -26.62
CA LEU A 61 -47.47 -34.63 -26.94
C LEU A 61 -46.86 -35.59 -25.94
N THR A 62 -47.65 -36.14 -25.01
CA THR A 62 -47.18 -37.12 -24.04
C THR A 62 -47.56 -38.53 -24.47
N ASN A 63 -46.58 -39.42 -24.56
CA ASN A 63 -46.82 -40.85 -24.74
C ASN A 63 -47.24 -41.45 -23.39
N ARG A 64 -48.50 -41.89 -23.30
CA ARG A 64 -49.08 -42.49 -22.09
C ARG A 64 -49.03 -44.02 -22.12
N GLY A 65 -48.58 -44.62 -23.22
CA GLY A 65 -48.41 -46.06 -23.37
C GLY A 65 -47.12 -46.58 -22.70
N THR A 66 -47.03 -47.91 -22.57
CA THR A 66 -45.88 -48.62 -21.96
C THR A 66 -44.73 -48.88 -22.93
N GLU A 67 -44.91 -48.63 -24.22
CA GLU A 67 -43.89 -48.77 -25.27
C GLU A 67 -43.54 -47.41 -25.89
N ALA A 68 -42.37 -47.30 -26.52
CA ALA A 68 -41.93 -46.05 -27.15
C ALA A 68 -42.61 -45.84 -28.51
N LEU A 69 -43.01 -44.60 -28.81
CA LEU A 69 -43.49 -44.19 -30.12
C LEU A 69 -42.29 -43.79 -30.99
N ASP A 70 -41.85 -44.69 -31.85
CA ASP A 70 -40.78 -44.47 -32.83
C ASP A 70 -41.35 -43.88 -34.13
N GLY A 71 -41.56 -42.56 -34.13
CA GLY A 71 -42.18 -41.76 -35.20
C GLY A 71 -43.61 -41.32 -34.83
N TRP A 72 -43.93 -40.03 -35.03
CA TRP A 72 -45.25 -39.49 -34.72
C TRP A 72 -45.75 -38.50 -35.77
N THR A 73 -47.06 -38.56 -36.03
CA THR A 73 -47.83 -37.59 -36.81
C THR A 73 -49.04 -37.17 -36.01
N LEU A 74 -49.08 -35.91 -35.57
CA LEU A 74 -50.22 -35.30 -34.90
C LEU A 74 -51.22 -34.81 -35.95
N THR A 75 -52.51 -35.06 -35.75
CA THR A 75 -53.58 -34.43 -36.53
C THR A 75 -54.70 -33.95 -35.61
N TYR A 76 -55.14 -32.71 -35.84
CA TYR A 76 -56.24 -32.04 -35.14
C TYR A 76 -56.96 -31.06 -36.07
N GLY A 77 -58.07 -30.45 -35.65
CA GLY A 77 -58.80 -29.47 -36.45
C GLY A 77 -59.39 -28.34 -35.62
N TYR A 78 -59.41 -27.14 -36.20
CA TYR A 78 -60.18 -26.02 -35.66
C TYR A 78 -61.65 -26.08 -36.13
N SER A 79 -62.52 -25.33 -35.46
CA SER A 79 -63.93 -25.14 -35.85
C SER A 79 -64.23 -23.75 -36.44
N GLY A 80 -63.18 -22.97 -36.71
CA GLY A 80 -63.26 -21.59 -37.21
C GLY A 80 -62.34 -21.36 -38.42
N ASN A 81 -61.93 -20.12 -38.64
CA ASN A 81 -61.11 -19.72 -39.79
C ASN A 81 -59.60 -19.64 -39.51
N GLN A 82 -59.12 -20.29 -38.45
CA GLN A 82 -57.71 -20.38 -38.08
C GLN A 82 -56.88 -20.90 -39.25
N LYS A 83 -55.87 -20.13 -39.67
CA LYS A 83 -55.00 -20.42 -40.80
C LYS A 83 -53.53 -20.40 -40.38
N LEU A 84 -52.82 -21.48 -40.67
CA LEU A 84 -51.41 -21.69 -40.36
C LEU A 84 -50.54 -20.71 -41.15
N SER A 85 -49.64 -20.03 -40.44
CA SER A 85 -48.64 -19.12 -41.00
C SER A 85 -47.26 -19.75 -41.07
N ASN A 86 -46.80 -20.38 -39.99
CA ASN A 86 -45.52 -21.07 -39.88
C ASN A 86 -45.51 -22.03 -38.67
N GLY A 87 -44.59 -23.00 -38.61
CA GLY A 87 -44.41 -23.90 -37.47
C GLY A 87 -43.00 -24.45 -37.32
N TRP A 88 -42.68 -24.90 -36.10
CA TRP A 88 -41.36 -25.40 -35.68
C TRP A 88 -41.49 -26.76 -34.98
N ASN A 89 -40.36 -27.43 -34.70
CA ASN A 89 -40.28 -28.77 -34.08
C ASN A 89 -41.05 -29.90 -34.80
N GLY A 90 -41.45 -29.68 -36.06
CA GLY A 90 -42.07 -30.66 -36.93
C GLY A 90 -42.28 -30.11 -38.34
N THR A 91 -42.68 -30.96 -39.28
CA THR A 91 -43.15 -30.55 -40.60
C THR A 91 -44.65 -30.31 -40.52
N TRP A 92 -45.04 -29.04 -40.56
CA TRP A 92 -46.43 -28.59 -40.43
C TRP A 92 -47.14 -28.46 -41.78
N SER A 93 -48.43 -28.77 -41.81
CA SER A 93 -49.31 -28.63 -42.97
C SER A 93 -50.77 -28.38 -42.54
N GLN A 94 -51.56 -27.75 -43.39
CA GLN A 94 -52.99 -27.54 -43.17
C GLN A 94 -53.78 -27.80 -44.46
N SER A 95 -54.92 -28.47 -44.34
CA SER A 95 -55.91 -28.66 -45.42
C SER A 95 -57.31 -28.36 -44.88
N GLY A 96 -57.94 -27.32 -45.41
CA GLY A 96 -59.17 -26.77 -44.83
C GLY A 96 -58.95 -26.36 -43.37
N GLN A 97 -59.76 -26.89 -42.46
CA GLN A 97 -59.64 -26.66 -41.01
C GLN A 97 -58.70 -27.66 -40.30
N THR A 98 -58.25 -28.72 -40.97
CA THR A 98 -57.42 -29.78 -40.39
C THR A 98 -55.94 -29.44 -40.48
N VAL A 99 -55.24 -29.55 -39.36
CA VAL A 99 -53.79 -29.34 -39.23
C VAL A 99 -53.12 -30.70 -38.98
N THR A 100 -52.04 -30.97 -39.72
CA THR A 100 -51.24 -32.19 -39.57
C THR A 100 -49.77 -31.83 -39.42
N VAL A 101 -49.13 -32.40 -38.39
CA VAL A 101 -47.73 -32.15 -38.01
C VAL A 101 -47.00 -33.48 -37.93
N LYS A 102 -45.98 -33.67 -38.77
CA LYS A 102 -45.07 -34.83 -38.66
C LYS A 102 -43.83 -34.47 -37.85
N ASN A 103 -43.30 -35.41 -37.08
CA ASN A 103 -42.09 -35.24 -36.29
C ASN A 103 -40.89 -34.75 -37.13
N ALA A 104 -39.97 -34.02 -36.49
CA ALA A 104 -38.63 -33.78 -37.02
C ALA A 104 -37.73 -35.01 -36.74
N PRO A 105 -36.55 -35.15 -37.40
CA PRO A 105 -35.69 -36.32 -37.19
C PRO A 105 -35.19 -36.47 -35.74
N TYR A 106 -34.93 -35.37 -35.03
CA TYR A 106 -34.36 -35.39 -33.68
C TYR A 106 -35.39 -35.65 -32.56
N ASN A 107 -36.68 -35.37 -32.79
CA ASN A 107 -37.76 -35.61 -31.83
C ASN A 107 -38.71 -36.73 -32.27
N ALA A 108 -38.27 -37.60 -33.20
CA ALA A 108 -39.05 -38.70 -33.74
C ALA A 108 -39.53 -39.70 -32.68
N ARG A 109 -38.70 -39.92 -31.65
CA ARG A 109 -38.91 -40.96 -30.64
C ARG A 109 -39.46 -40.37 -29.34
N ILE A 110 -40.63 -40.83 -28.92
CA ILE A 110 -41.21 -40.50 -27.60
C ILE A 110 -41.20 -41.76 -26.73
N GLY A 111 -40.35 -41.79 -25.70
CA GLY A 111 -40.32 -42.90 -24.73
C GLY A 111 -41.64 -43.05 -23.96
N ALA A 112 -41.87 -44.22 -23.36
CA ALA A 112 -43.03 -44.44 -22.49
C ALA A 112 -43.02 -43.42 -21.33
N GLY A 113 -44.14 -42.72 -21.11
CA GLY A 113 -44.26 -41.65 -20.11
C GLY A 113 -43.54 -40.33 -20.47
N ALA A 114 -42.81 -40.27 -21.59
CA ALA A 114 -42.10 -39.07 -22.02
C ALA A 114 -43.00 -38.16 -22.88
N ALA A 115 -42.59 -36.91 -23.06
CA ALA A 115 -43.29 -35.93 -23.89
C ALA A 115 -42.35 -35.17 -24.83
N VAL A 116 -42.91 -34.65 -25.92
CA VAL A 116 -42.22 -33.74 -26.87
C VAL A 116 -43.11 -32.56 -27.22
N THR A 117 -42.51 -31.39 -27.42
CA THR A 117 -43.26 -30.13 -27.67
C THR A 117 -43.06 -29.64 -29.10
N THR A 118 -44.16 -29.31 -29.77
CA THR A 118 -44.20 -28.71 -31.11
C THR A 118 -45.03 -27.42 -31.08
N GLY A 119 -44.76 -26.47 -31.98
CA GLY A 119 -45.48 -25.19 -31.97
C GLY A 119 -45.62 -24.54 -33.33
N ALA A 120 -46.62 -23.67 -33.46
CA ALA A 120 -46.94 -22.96 -34.69
C ALA A 120 -47.65 -21.62 -34.45
N GLN A 121 -47.59 -20.75 -35.45
CA GLN A 121 -48.28 -19.47 -35.48
C GLN A 121 -49.46 -19.53 -36.48
N PHE A 122 -50.59 -18.97 -36.08
CA PHE A 122 -51.83 -18.92 -36.85
C PHE A 122 -52.40 -17.50 -36.90
N SER A 123 -53.11 -17.17 -37.99
CA SER A 123 -53.99 -16.00 -38.11
C SER A 123 -55.47 -16.43 -38.07
N TYR A 124 -56.36 -15.58 -37.54
CA TYR A 124 -57.80 -15.86 -37.52
C TYR A 124 -58.61 -14.54 -37.42
N SER A 125 -59.95 -14.61 -37.40
CA SER A 125 -60.79 -13.46 -37.05
C SER A 125 -62.04 -13.88 -36.26
N GLY A 126 -62.39 -13.15 -35.20
CA GLY A 126 -63.57 -13.43 -34.38
C GLY A 126 -63.20 -14.19 -33.11
N THR A 127 -63.64 -15.45 -32.97
CA THR A 127 -63.42 -16.28 -31.77
C THR A 127 -62.36 -17.35 -32.00
N ASN A 128 -61.34 -17.39 -31.15
CA ASN A 128 -60.29 -18.41 -31.23
C ASN A 128 -60.61 -19.67 -30.41
N THR A 129 -61.59 -20.46 -30.86
CA THR A 129 -61.94 -21.72 -30.20
C THR A 129 -60.82 -22.76 -30.36
N ALA A 130 -60.31 -23.26 -29.25
CA ALA A 130 -59.27 -24.29 -29.24
C ALA A 130 -59.77 -25.64 -29.79
N PRO A 131 -58.91 -26.48 -30.39
CA PRO A 131 -59.27 -27.83 -30.83
C PRO A 131 -59.66 -28.72 -29.64
N THR A 132 -60.78 -29.43 -29.74
CA THR A 132 -61.28 -30.34 -28.70
C THR A 132 -60.91 -31.80 -28.90
N SER A 133 -60.23 -32.13 -30.01
CA SER A 133 -59.77 -33.49 -30.31
C SER A 133 -58.42 -33.48 -31.03
N PHE A 134 -57.55 -34.39 -30.61
CA PHE A 134 -56.20 -34.59 -31.14
C PHE A 134 -56.00 -36.08 -31.40
N SER A 135 -55.19 -36.41 -32.41
CA SER A 135 -54.83 -37.79 -32.73
C SER A 135 -53.34 -37.91 -33.04
N ILE A 136 -52.69 -38.96 -32.56
CA ILE A 136 -51.30 -39.30 -32.89
C ILE A 136 -51.30 -40.61 -33.67
N ASN A 137 -50.65 -40.62 -34.83
CA ASN A 137 -50.60 -41.76 -35.75
C ASN A 137 -52.00 -42.33 -36.09
N GLY A 138 -53.00 -41.46 -36.18
CA GLY A 138 -54.40 -41.81 -36.45
C GLY A 138 -55.20 -42.34 -35.26
N THR A 139 -54.59 -42.52 -34.08
CA THR A 139 -55.29 -42.91 -32.84
C THR A 139 -55.68 -41.65 -32.05
N ALA A 140 -56.93 -41.55 -31.60
CA ALA A 140 -57.40 -40.40 -30.83
C ALA A 140 -56.84 -40.39 -29.40
N CYS A 141 -56.32 -39.24 -28.96
CA CYS A 141 -55.80 -39.05 -27.61
C CYS A 141 -56.94 -38.70 -26.64
N THR A 142 -57.08 -39.47 -25.56
CA THR A 142 -58.22 -39.36 -24.63
C THR A 142 -57.91 -38.45 -23.44
N GLY A 143 -58.31 -37.19 -23.53
CA GLY A 143 -58.37 -36.25 -22.40
C GLY A 143 -57.03 -35.62 -22.02
N ALA A 144 -57.00 -34.29 -21.93
CA ALA A 144 -56.01 -33.58 -21.12
C ALA A 144 -56.52 -33.52 -19.68
N HIS A 145 -55.68 -33.87 -18.71
CA HIS A 145 -56.01 -33.81 -17.28
C HIS A 145 -55.69 -32.42 -16.73
N GLN A 146 -56.65 -31.77 -16.08
CA GLN A 146 -56.45 -30.42 -15.55
C GLN A 146 -55.54 -30.44 -14.31
N ALA A 147 -54.40 -29.76 -14.44
CA ALA A 147 -53.45 -29.53 -13.35
C ALA A 147 -54.09 -28.88 -12.11
N PRO A 148 -53.55 -29.12 -10.90
CA PRO A 148 -54.11 -28.60 -9.65
C PRO A 148 -53.92 -27.08 -9.57
N ILE A 149 -54.60 -26.45 -8.61
CA ILE A 149 -54.38 -25.05 -8.21
C ILE A 149 -53.60 -25.05 -6.90
N ALA A 150 -52.61 -24.16 -6.78
CA ALA A 150 -51.85 -23.90 -5.55
C ALA A 150 -51.86 -22.40 -5.23
N VAL A 151 -52.10 -22.03 -3.98
CA VAL A 151 -52.03 -20.64 -3.50
C VAL A 151 -51.25 -20.61 -2.19
N LEU A 152 -50.17 -19.84 -2.15
CA LEU A 152 -49.45 -19.55 -0.91
C LEU A 152 -50.24 -18.47 -0.14
N THR A 153 -50.62 -18.78 1.11
CA THR A 153 -51.46 -17.94 1.98
C THR A 153 -50.69 -17.31 3.15
N SER A 154 -49.48 -17.83 3.43
CA SER A 154 -48.49 -17.22 4.31
C SER A 154 -47.09 -17.48 3.74
N PRO A 155 -46.15 -16.51 3.78
CA PRO A 155 -46.27 -15.17 4.35
C PRO A 155 -47.09 -14.21 3.47
N GLN A 156 -47.22 -12.95 3.89
CA GLN A 156 -47.83 -11.90 3.07
C GLN A 156 -46.76 -11.26 2.14
N PRO A 157 -47.13 -10.80 0.93
CA PRO A 157 -46.21 -10.09 0.03
C PRO A 157 -45.61 -8.85 0.69
N GLY A 158 -44.29 -8.69 0.62
CA GLY A 158 -43.56 -7.59 1.23
C GLY A 158 -43.34 -7.72 2.75
N ALA A 159 -43.62 -8.89 3.34
CA ALA A 159 -43.26 -9.15 4.74
C ALA A 159 -41.74 -9.06 4.94
N VAL A 160 -41.33 -8.52 6.10
CA VAL A 160 -39.93 -8.39 6.49
C VAL A 160 -39.68 -9.21 7.74
N TYR A 161 -38.66 -10.06 7.70
CA TYR A 161 -38.22 -10.91 8.80
C TYR A 161 -36.77 -10.55 9.20
N SER A 162 -36.37 -10.94 10.41
CA SER A 162 -34.98 -10.83 10.88
C SER A 162 -34.20 -12.11 10.56
N GLN A 163 -32.89 -12.00 10.32
CA GLN A 163 -32.04 -13.17 10.14
C GLN A 163 -32.12 -14.11 11.36
N GLY A 164 -32.48 -15.37 11.13
CA GLY A 164 -32.69 -16.38 12.18
C GLY A 164 -34.12 -16.45 12.75
N GLU A 165 -35.02 -15.57 12.31
CA GLU A 165 -36.46 -15.69 12.56
C GLU A 165 -37.07 -16.83 11.72
N LEU A 166 -38.15 -17.46 12.21
CA LEU A 166 -38.86 -18.49 11.46
C LEU A 166 -39.89 -17.86 10.53
N VAL A 167 -39.79 -18.14 9.23
CA VAL A 167 -40.74 -17.66 8.22
C VAL A 167 -41.88 -18.68 8.07
N PRO A 168 -43.12 -18.35 8.47
CA PRO A 168 -44.26 -19.26 8.35
C PRO A 168 -44.70 -19.37 6.89
N LEU A 169 -44.71 -20.59 6.36
CA LEU A 169 -45.24 -20.92 5.04
C LEU A 169 -46.56 -21.68 5.22
N ALA A 170 -47.60 -21.25 4.50
CA ALA A 170 -48.87 -21.96 4.46
C ALA A 170 -49.43 -21.93 3.05
N ALA A 171 -50.06 -23.02 2.61
CA ALA A 171 -50.64 -23.12 1.28
C ALA A 171 -52.00 -23.81 1.27
N THR A 172 -52.88 -23.36 0.38
CA THR A 172 -54.07 -24.10 -0.03
C THR A 172 -53.84 -24.70 -1.42
N ALA A 173 -54.35 -25.92 -1.63
CA ALA A 173 -54.26 -26.60 -2.91
C ALA A 173 -55.56 -27.35 -3.21
N ALA A 174 -55.94 -27.40 -4.48
CA ALA A 174 -57.16 -28.06 -4.96
C ALA A 174 -56.90 -28.77 -6.29
N ALA A 175 -57.40 -30.00 -6.43
CA ALA A 175 -57.29 -30.80 -7.65
C ALA A 175 -58.57 -30.70 -8.49
N ALA A 176 -58.44 -30.95 -9.81
CA ALA A 176 -59.55 -31.03 -10.75
C ALA A 176 -59.83 -32.50 -11.15
N ASP A 177 -60.82 -32.72 -12.03
CA ASP A 177 -61.09 -34.01 -12.70
C ASP A 177 -61.23 -35.26 -11.80
N ASN A 178 -61.64 -35.05 -10.55
CA ASN A 178 -61.73 -36.06 -9.47
C ASN A 178 -60.37 -36.64 -9.00
N ALA A 179 -59.25 -36.01 -9.35
CA ALA A 179 -57.96 -36.27 -8.72
C ALA A 179 -57.93 -35.72 -7.27
N THR A 180 -56.94 -36.14 -6.49
CA THR A 180 -56.66 -35.62 -5.14
C THR A 180 -55.25 -35.05 -5.05
N ILE A 181 -55.04 -34.04 -4.19
CA ILE A 181 -53.69 -33.52 -3.94
C ILE A 181 -52.87 -34.57 -3.18
N THR A 182 -51.69 -34.91 -3.70
CA THR A 182 -50.78 -35.90 -3.10
C THR A 182 -49.67 -35.26 -2.28
N LYS A 183 -49.25 -34.03 -2.62
CA LYS A 183 -48.29 -33.22 -1.86
C LYS A 183 -48.31 -31.76 -2.28
N VAL A 184 -47.82 -30.90 -1.39
CA VAL A 184 -47.35 -29.54 -1.68
C VAL A 184 -45.87 -29.43 -1.32
N GLU A 185 -45.08 -28.85 -2.21
CA GLU A 185 -43.68 -28.52 -1.99
C GLU A 185 -43.52 -27.01 -1.79
N PHE A 186 -42.72 -26.60 -0.81
CA PHE A 186 -42.40 -25.20 -0.55
C PHE A 186 -40.98 -24.89 -1.02
N TYR A 187 -40.80 -23.79 -1.76
CA TYR A 187 -39.53 -23.37 -2.34
C TYR A 187 -39.16 -21.94 -1.94
N ASP A 188 -37.86 -21.68 -1.89
CA ASP A 188 -37.23 -20.35 -1.91
C ASP A 188 -36.44 -20.20 -3.21
N ASP A 189 -36.89 -19.33 -4.11
CA ASP A 189 -36.50 -19.23 -5.52
C ASP A 189 -36.61 -20.60 -6.26
N THR A 190 -35.52 -21.38 -6.24
CA THR A 190 -35.43 -22.73 -6.82
C THR A 190 -35.05 -23.81 -5.80
N THR A 191 -34.78 -23.43 -4.55
CA THR A 191 -34.36 -24.33 -3.47
C THR A 191 -35.58 -24.92 -2.78
N LEU A 192 -35.71 -26.25 -2.77
CA LEU A 192 -36.76 -26.94 -2.03
C LEU A 192 -36.51 -26.81 -0.53
N LEU A 193 -37.42 -26.16 0.19
CA LEU A 193 -37.39 -26.03 1.65
C LEU A 193 -38.04 -27.24 2.34
N ALA A 194 -39.22 -27.65 1.86
CA ALA A 194 -40.02 -28.70 2.48
C ALA A 194 -40.99 -29.37 1.51
N THR A 195 -41.44 -30.57 1.86
CA THR A 195 -42.58 -31.26 1.22
C THR A 195 -43.57 -31.65 2.30
N ASP A 196 -44.85 -31.30 2.12
CA ASP A 196 -45.96 -31.68 2.99
C ASP A 196 -46.97 -32.52 2.19
N THR A 197 -47.34 -33.68 2.73
CA THR A 197 -48.28 -34.64 2.13
C THR A 197 -49.70 -34.56 2.72
N SER A 198 -49.95 -33.62 3.63
CA SER A 198 -51.17 -33.56 4.44
C SER A 198 -51.73 -32.15 4.53
N ALA A 199 -52.99 -31.96 4.16
CA ALA A 199 -53.70 -30.70 4.40
C ALA A 199 -54.04 -30.54 5.90
N PRO A 200 -53.90 -29.34 6.50
CA PRO A 200 -53.48 -28.08 5.91
C PRO A 200 -51.95 -28.01 5.70
N PHE A 201 -51.53 -27.70 4.46
CA PHE A 201 -50.12 -27.74 4.07
C PHE A 201 -49.35 -26.57 4.70
N THR A 202 -48.34 -26.86 5.52
CA THR A 202 -47.60 -25.85 6.29
C THR A 202 -46.11 -26.18 6.47
N HIS A 203 -45.28 -25.14 6.62
CA HIS A 203 -43.88 -25.26 7.00
C HIS A 203 -43.43 -24.01 7.77
N SER A 204 -42.32 -24.09 8.50
CA SER A 204 -41.67 -22.93 9.14
C SER A 204 -40.21 -22.91 8.69
N ALA A 205 -39.90 -22.09 7.69
CA ALA A 205 -38.57 -22.01 7.12
C ALA A 205 -37.61 -21.32 8.10
N ALA A 206 -36.45 -21.92 8.30
CA ALA A 206 -35.40 -21.44 9.21
C ALA A 206 -34.12 -21.12 8.42
N ASN A 207 -33.30 -20.20 8.94
CA ASN A 207 -31.97 -19.89 8.40
C ASN A 207 -31.96 -19.44 6.92
N LEU A 208 -33.02 -18.76 6.46
CA LEU A 208 -32.95 -18.00 5.20
C LEU A 208 -31.82 -16.96 5.29
N ALA A 209 -31.16 -16.70 4.16
CA ALA A 209 -30.06 -15.74 4.05
C ALA A 209 -30.53 -14.30 4.30
N VAL A 210 -29.60 -13.34 4.39
CA VAL A 210 -29.97 -11.91 4.36
C VAL A 210 -30.13 -11.48 2.90
N GLY A 211 -31.30 -10.97 2.52
CA GLY A 211 -31.63 -10.62 1.14
C GLY A 211 -33.12 -10.57 0.86
N ASN A 212 -33.48 -10.57 -0.42
CA ASN A 212 -34.86 -10.74 -0.89
C ASN A 212 -35.05 -12.20 -1.33
N HIS A 213 -36.22 -12.74 -1.05
CA HIS A 213 -36.58 -14.15 -1.28
C HIS A 213 -37.89 -14.25 -2.07
N SER A 214 -38.01 -15.22 -2.98
CA SER A 214 -39.24 -15.47 -3.74
C SER A 214 -39.84 -16.83 -3.36
N LEU A 215 -40.85 -16.80 -2.49
CA LEU A 215 -41.43 -18.01 -1.90
C LEU A 215 -42.56 -18.57 -2.77
N VAL A 216 -42.52 -19.88 -3.05
CA VAL A 216 -43.46 -20.56 -3.95
C VAL A 216 -43.99 -21.84 -3.31
N ALA A 217 -45.29 -22.09 -3.38
CA ALA A 217 -45.89 -23.39 -3.11
C ALA A 217 -46.21 -24.11 -4.42
N LYS A 218 -45.85 -25.39 -4.54
CA LYS A 218 -46.12 -26.22 -5.73
C LYS A 218 -46.90 -27.47 -5.35
N ALA A 219 -48.15 -27.56 -5.79
CA ALA A 219 -49.03 -28.70 -5.53
C ALA A 219 -48.89 -29.77 -6.63
N TYR A 220 -49.09 -31.03 -6.25
CA TYR A 220 -49.11 -32.20 -7.12
C TYR A 220 -50.37 -33.03 -6.85
N ASP A 221 -50.90 -33.71 -7.87
CA ASP A 221 -52.10 -34.54 -7.75
C ASP A 221 -51.88 -36.03 -8.03
N SER A 222 -52.95 -36.81 -7.82
CA SER A 222 -52.99 -38.27 -7.95
C SER A 222 -52.95 -38.80 -9.38
N LEU A 223 -53.04 -37.93 -10.39
CA LEU A 223 -52.90 -38.27 -11.82
C LEU A 223 -51.57 -37.76 -12.41
N GLY A 224 -50.73 -37.14 -11.57
CA GLY A 224 -49.34 -36.79 -11.87
C GLY A 224 -49.15 -35.39 -12.45
N ALA A 225 -50.17 -34.53 -12.46
CA ALA A 225 -49.98 -33.12 -12.80
C ALA A 225 -49.54 -32.29 -11.57
N SER A 226 -49.01 -31.10 -11.83
CA SER A 226 -48.54 -30.18 -10.79
C SER A 226 -48.65 -28.73 -11.23
N ALA A 227 -48.81 -27.80 -10.28
CA ALA A 227 -48.80 -26.37 -10.53
C ALA A 227 -48.20 -25.59 -9.36
N SER A 228 -47.59 -24.44 -9.67
CA SER A 228 -47.04 -23.50 -8.68
C SER A 228 -48.00 -22.34 -8.41
N SER A 229 -47.95 -21.81 -7.20
CA SER A 229 -48.55 -20.52 -6.85
C SER A 229 -47.87 -19.36 -7.56
N THR A 230 -48.51 -18.20 -7.54
CA THR A 230 -47.77 -16.94 -7.69
C THR A 230 -46.66 -16.85 -6.63
N PRO A 231 -45.44 -16.42 -6.97
CA PRO A 231 -44.39 -16.19 -5.97
C PRO A 231 -44.75 -15.06 -5.02
N VAL A 232 -44.38 -15.21 -3.75
CA VAL A 232 -44.53 -14.19 -2.71
C VAL A 232 -43.16 -13.67 -2.33
N GLY A 233 -42.87 -12.42 -2.69
CA GLY A 233 -41.63 -11.75 -2.31
C GLY A 233 -41.61 -11.36 -0.83
N ILE A 234 -40.54 -11.67 -0.12
CA ILE A 234 -40.24 -11.19 1.24
C ILE A 234 -38.79 -10.68 1.33
N THR A 235 -38.48 -9.95 2.40
CA THR A 235 -37.10 -9.53 2.72
C THR A 235 -36.68 -10.09 4.07
N VAL A 236 -35.51 -10.70 4.13
CA VAL A 236 -34.83 -11.09 5.37
C VAL A 236 -33.72 -10.10 5.63
N SER A 237 -33.83 -9.38 6.75
CA SER A 237 -32.96 -8.27 7.13
C SER A 237 -31.91 -8.70 8.17
N SER A 238 -30.75 -8.04 8.18
CA SER A 238 -29.66 -8.35 9.10
C SER A 238 -30.09 -8.16 10.57
N GLY A 239 -29.91 -9.21 11.38
CA GLY A 239 -30.20 -9.16 12.81
C GLY A 239 -29.26 -8.24 13.61
N PRO A 240 -29.52 -8.02 14.91
CA PRO A 240 -28.57 -7.34 15.79
C PRO A 240 -27.29 -8.17 15.91
N THR A 241 -26.17 -7.51 16.22
CA THR A 241 -24.86 -8.16 16.32
C THR A 241 -24.12 -7.72 17.58
N VAL A 242 -23.28 -8.62 18.08
CA VAL A 242 -22.18 -8.29 18.98
C VAL A 242 -21.06 -7.66 18.15
N VAL A 243 -20.46 -6.59 18.65
CA VAL A 243 -19.33 -5.86 18.03
C VAL A 243 -18.18 -5.87 19.03
N ALA A 244 -16.98 -6.27 18.59
CA ALA A 244 -15.76 -6.23 19.38
C ALA A 244 -14.71 -5.29 18.77
N SER A 245 -13.88 -4.69 19.62
CA SER A 245 -12.77 -3.81 19.21
C SER A 245 -11.63 -3.86 20.23
N PRO A 246 -10.36 -4.06 19.81
CA PRO A 246 -9.93 -4.44 18.46
C PRO A 246 -10.32 -5.90 18.11
N THR A 247 -10.21 -6.26 16.83
CA THR A 247 -10.43 -7.63 16.33
C THR A 247 -9.16 -8.50 16.31
N GLN A 248 -8.00 -7.91 16.61
CA GLN A 248 -6.76 -8.61 16.94
C GLN A 248 -6.21 -8.07 18.27
N LEU A 249 -5.56 -8.91 19.07
CA LEU A 249 -4.96 -8.52 20.36
C LEU A 249 -3.64 -9.27 20.60
N GLY A 250 -2.57 -8.56 20.91
CA GLY A 250 -1.34 -9.17 21.43
C GLY A 250 -1.40 -9.33 22.95
N VAL A 251 -0.89 -10.44 23.49
CA VAL A 251 -0.67 -10.65 24.93
C VAL A 251 0.68 -11.33 25.15
N ARG A 252 1.60 -10.69 25.88
CA ARG A 252 2.91 -11.26 26.22
C ARG A 252 2.76 -12.42 27.22
N GLN A 253 3.64 -13.41 27.14
CA GLN A 253 3.70 -14.54 28.09
C GLN A 253 3.61 -14.06 29.55
N GLY A 254 2.69 -14.65 30.33
CA GLY A 254 2.48 -14.34 31.75
C GLY A 254 1.67 -13.06 32.05
N THR A 255 1.24 -12.32 31.02
CA THR A 255 0.49 -11.05 31.17
C THR A 255 -0.97 -11.17 30.72
N SER A 256 -1.71 -10.07 30.69
CA SER A 256 -3.09 -10.04 30.17
C SER A 256 -3.40 -8.78 29.38
N GLY A 257 -4.11 -8.93 28.26
CA GLY A 257 -4.63 -7.83 27.44
C GLY A 257 -6.16 -7.74 27.49
N THR A 258 -6.73 -6.64 27.00
CA THR A 258 -8.20 -6.45 26.94
C THR A 258 -8.68 -6.07 25.55
N PHE A 259 -9.86 -6.56 25.16
CA PHE A 259 -10.66 -6.00 24.07
C PHE A 259 -12.05 -5.60 24.59
N GLU A 260 -12.72 -4.72 23.89
CA GLU A 260 -14.04 -4.21 24.26
C GLU A 260 -15.16 -4.81 23.43
N VAL A 261 -16.35 -4.92 24.01
CA VAL A 261 -17.55 -5.51 23.41
C VAL A 261 -18.75 -4.57 23.61
N LYS A 262 -19.62 -4.49 22.61
CA LYS A 262 -20.94 -3.82 22.65
C LYS A 262 -21.94 -4.50 21.70
N LEU A 263 -23.19 -4.04 21.66
CA LEU A 263 -24.17 -4.43 20.64
C LEU A 263 -24.25 -3.38 19.53
N SER A 264 -24.66 -3.79 18.32
CA SER A 264 -24.89 -2.88 17.19
C SER A 264 -26.27 -2.20 17.17
N LYS A 265 -27.21 -2.66 18.01
CA LYS A 265 -28.58 -2.11 18.10
C LYS A 265 -29.11 -2.22 19.53
N GLN A 266 -29.98 -1.28 19.91
CA GLN A 266 -30.71 -1.31 21.17
C GLN A 266 -31.59 -2.58 21.28
N PRO A 267 -31.40 -3.43 22.31
CA PRO A 267 -32.24 -4.58 22.54
C PRO A 267 -33.53 -4.18 23.28
N THR A 268 -34.58 -5.00 23.18
CA THR A 268 -35.86 -4.82 23.88
C THR A 268 -35.89 -5.41 25.29
N ALA A 269 -34.88 -6.20 25.65
CA ALA A 269 -34.67 -6.81 26.97
C ALA A 269 -33.15 -6.90 27.25
N ASN A 270 -32.76 -7.41 28.42
CA ASN A 270 -31.34 -7.64 28.71
C ASN A 270 -30.78 -8.79 27.87
N VAL A 271 -29.64 -8.55 27.22
CA VAL A 271 -28.89 -9.52 26.42
C VAL A 271 -27.62 -9.90 27.16
N THR A 272 -27.43 -11.20 27.38
CA THR A 272 -26.18 -11.75 27.94
C THR A 272 -25.26 -12.15 26.80
N VAL A 273 -24.12 -11.50 26.69
CA VAL A 273 -23.04 -11.87 25.77
C VAL A 273 -22.02 -12.73 26.52
N THR A 274 -21.69 -13.90 25.97
CA THR A 274 -20.68 -14.81 26.53
C THR A 274 -19.50 -14.90 25.58
N THR A 275 -18.28 -14.74 26.10
CA THR A 275 -17.03 -14.84 25.35
C THR A 275 -16.27 -16.10 25.71
N ALA A 276 -15.90 -16.90 24.70
CA ALA A 276 -15.12 -18.12 24.89
C ALA A 276 -14.06 -18.28 23.80
N ARG A 277 -12.99 -19.04 24.10
CA ARG A 277 -12.00 -19.47 23.09
C ARG A 277 -12.63 -20.55 22.20
N ALA A 278 -12.82 -20.25 20.92
CA ALA A 278 -13.37 -21.17 19.93
C ALA A 278 -12.30 -22.11 19.33
N SER A 279 -11.06 -21.63 19.16
CA SER A 279 -9.97 -22.44 18.59
C SER A 279 -8.57 -21.87 18.91
N GLY A 280 -7.53 -22.61 18.52
CA GLY A 280 -6.13 -22.19 18.60
C GLY A 280 -5.47 -22.40 19.96
N ASN A 281 -4.44 -21.58 20.23
CA ASN A 281 -3.51 -21.72 21.35
C ASN A 281 -4.21 -21.90 22.72
N SER A 282 -3.88 -22.99 23.40
CA SER A 282 -4.46 -23.36 24.70
C SER A 282 -4.01 -22.46 25.85
N GLY A 283 -2.88 -21.77 25.74
CA GLY A 283 -2.32 -20.89 26.75
C GLY A 283 -2.90 -19.47 26.77
N LEU A 284 -3.89 -19.17 25.92
CA LEU A 284 -4.66 -17.92 25.97
C LEU A 284 -6.04 -18.19 26.56
N SER A 285 -6.42 -17.54 27.67
CA SER A 285 -7.67 -17.83 28.40
C SER A 285 -8.42 -16.56 28.80
N VAL A 286 -9.76 -16.63 28.90
CA VAL A 286 -10.57 -15.50 29.38
C VAL A 286 -10.41 -15.38 30.90
N SER A 287 -9.76 -14.30 31.35
CA SER A 287 -9.50 -14.02 32.77
C SER A 287 -10.47 -13.00 33.38
N GLY A 288 -11.18 -12.24 32.55
CA GLY A 288 -12.17 -11.25 32.97
C GLY A 288 -13.19 -10.96 31.88
N GLY A 289 -14.39 -10.49 32.26
CA GLY A 289 -15.44 -10.12 31.29
C GLY A 289 -15.97 -11.27 30.41
N GLY A 290 -15.78 -12.53 30.80
CA GLY A 290 -16.26 -13.68 30.02
C GLY A 290 -17.77 -13.77 29.85
N THR A 291 -18.53 -13.08 30.72
CA THR A 291 -19.98 -12.89 30.58
C THR A 291 -20.30 -11.42 30.85
N LEU A 292 -20.96 -10.76 29.89
CA LEU A 292 -21.31 -9.34 29.91
C LEU A 292 -22.82 -9.16 29.70
N THR A 293 -23.42 -8.18 30.37
CA THR A 293 -24.87 -7.92 30.29
C THR A 293 -25.11 -6.55 29.67
N PHE A 294 -25.86 -6.55 28.56
CA PHE A 294 -26.27 -5.36 27.83
C PHE A 294 -27.78 -5.16 27.98
N THR A 295 -28.16 -4.07 28.62
CA THR A 295 -29.54 -3.63 28.83
C THR A 295 -30.00 -2.72 27.68
N PRO A 296 -31.30 -2.40 27.57
CA PRO A 296 -31.77 -1.35 26.67
C PRO A 296 -31.15 0.04 26.92
N SER A 297 -30.44 0.27 28.02
CA SER A 297 -29.83 1.56 28.39
C SER A 297 -28.30 1.61 28.31
N ASN A 298 -27.58 0.49 28.20
CA ASN A 298 -26.10 0.46 28.08
C ASN A 298 -25.57 -0.35 26.89
N TRP A 299 -26.44 -0.80 25.98
CA TRP A 299 -26.10 -1.66 24.83
C TRP A 299 -24.97 -1.14 23.92
N ASN A 300 -24.84 0.19 23.81
CA ASN A 300 -23.83 0.88 23.02
C ASN A 300 -22.58 1.26 23.83
N THR A 301 -22.62 1.17 25.16
CA THR A 301 -21.48 1.38 26.05
C THR A 301 -20.56 0.18 25.97
N ALA A 302 -19.29 0.42 25.64
CA ALA A 302 -18.29 -0.62 25.54
C ALA A 302 -17.97 -1.24 26.92
N GLN A 303 -17.89 -2.57 26.99
CA GLN A 303 -17.55 -3.35 28.19
C GLN A 303 -16.35 -4.26 27.90
N LYS A 304 -15.39 -4.37 28.82
CA LYS A 304 -14.11 -5.04 28.59
C LYS A 304 -14.17 -6.56 28.83
N VAL A 305 -13.58 -7.32 27.92
CA VAL A 305 -13.13 -8.70 28.10
C VAL A 305 -11.62 -8.69 28.34
N THR A 306 -11.14 -9.48 29.29
CA THR A 306 -9.72 -9.63 29.61
C THR A 306 -9.26 -11.04 29.24
N ILE A 307 -8.14 -11.14 28.53
CA ILE A 307 -7.51 -12.39 28.10
C ILE A 307 -6.12 -12.48 28.74
N ALA A 308 -5.86 -13.52 29.51
CA ALA A 308 -4.54 -13.83 30.07
C ALA A 308 -3.78 -14.80 29.17
N ALA A 309 -2.44 -14.68 29.18
CA ALA A 309 -1.51 -15.60 28.55
C ALA A 309 -0.71 -16.38 29.60
N ASP A 310 -0.51 -17.68 29.38
CA ASP A 310 0.42 -18.50 30.15
C ASP A 310 1.86 -17.95 30.08
N SER A 311 2.70 -18.28 31.06
CA SER A 311 4.10 -17.85 31.14
C SER A 311 5.04 -18.50 30.11
N SER A 312 4.51 -19.31 29.19
CA SER A 312 5.23 -19.90 28.06
C SER A 312 4.27 -20.28 26.93
N GLY A 313 4.80 -20.47 25.72
CA GLY A 313 4.01 -20.77 24.51
C GLY A 313 3.86 -19.57 23.58
N THR A 314 3.55 -19.82 22.31
CA THR A 314 3.45 -18.80 21.26
C THR A 314 2.31 -19.10 20.29
N GLY A 315 1.86 -18.08 19.55
CA GLY A 315 0.84 -18.22 18.52
C GLY A 315 -0.58 -17.95 19.01
N SER A 316 -1.54 -18.05 18.08
CA SER A 316 -2.84 -17.38 18.23
C SER A 316 -4.00 -18.31 18.62
N ALA A 317 -5.00 -17.71 19.27
CA ALA A 317 -6.28 -18.29 19.61
C ALA A 317 -7.44 -17.39 19.16
N VAL A 318 -8.53 -17.98 18.70
CA VAL A 318 -9.73 -17.26 18.27
C VAL A 318 -10.74 -17.26 19.42
N PHE A 319 -11.21 -16.08 19.80
CA PHE A 319 -12.26 -15.88 20.80
C PHE A 319 -13.52 -15.38 20.12
N GLU A 320 -14.67 -15.92 20.52
CA GLU A 320 -15.98 -15.54 20.00
C GLU A 320 -16.86 -15.00 21.11
N SER A 321 -17.37 -13.78 20.93
CA SER A 321 -18.36 -13.15 21.81
C SER A 321 -19.74 -13.33 21.19
N THR A 322 -20.59 -14.10 21.88
CA THR A 322 -21.83 -14.68 21.35
C THR A 322 -23.04 -14.32 22.22
N ALA A 323 -24.20 -14.15 21.61
CA ALA A 323 -25.48 -13.96 22.31
C ALA A 323 -26.63 -14.60 21.50
N PRO A 324 -27.67 -15.17 22.14
CA PRO A 324 -28.83 -15.71 21.43
C PRO A 324 -29.49 -14.65 20.53
N GLY A 325 -29.81 -15.02 19.29
CA GLY A 325 -30.44 -14.12 18.31
C GLY A 325 -29.53 -12.98 17.81
N HIS A 326 -28.22 -13.03 18.07
CA HIS A 326 -27.27 -12.01 17.62
C HIS A 326 -26.16 -12.62 16.76
N GLY A 327 -25.70 -11.88 15.74
CA GLY A 327 -24.43 -12.20 15.07
C GLY A 327 -23.25 -12.08 16.03
N LYS A 328 -22.31 -13.02 15.98
CA LYS A 328 -21.14 -13.06 16.88
C LYS A 328 -20.04 -12.08 16.49
N ALA A 329 -19.32 -11.55 17.48
CA ALA A 329 -18.02 -10.92 17.26
C ALA A 329 -16.90 -11.97 17.38
N THR A 330 -15.80 -11.74 16.68
CA THR A 330 -14.62 -12.63 16.67
C THR A 330 -13.36 -11.80 16.89
N VAL A 331 -12.48 -12.23 17.80
CA VAL A 331 -11.19 -11.59 18.10
C VAL A 331 -10.08 -12.63 18.04
N THR A 332 -9.02 -12.35 17.28
CA THR A 332 -7.83 -13.21 17.21
C THR A 332 -6.78 -12.69 18.18
N VAL A 333 -6.57 -13.41 19.28
CA VAL A 333 -5.57 -13.07 20.30
C VAL A 333 -4.29 -13.85 20.01
N THR A 334 -3.12 -13.22 20.13
CA THR A 334 -1.81 -13.85 19.85
C THR A 334 -0.93 -13.81 21.09
N GLN A 335 -0.40 -14.97 21.48
CA GLN A 335 0.58 -15.06 22.57
C GLN A 335 1.95 -14.67 22.00
N LEU A 336 2.43 -13.52 22.45
CA LEU A 336 3.77 -13.00 22.17
C LEU A 336 4.75 -13.58 23.19
N ALA A 337 6.05 -13.53 22.89
CA ALA A 337 7.10 -13.97 23.80
C ALA A 337 7.09 -13.22 25.15
N ALA A 338 7.85 -13.72 26.12
CA ALA A 338 8.23 -12.92 27.29
C ALA A 338 8.96 -11.65 26.82
N ALA A 339 8.83 -10.58 27.60
CA ALA A 339 9.47 -9.31 27.27
C ALA A 339 11.00 -9.41 27.39
N LYS A 340 11.67 -8.89 26.37
CA LYS A 340 13.10 -8.56 26.37
C LYS A 340 13.30 -7.17 26.97
N GLU A 341 14.39 -6.94 27.69
CA GLU A 341 14.65 -5.66 28.36
C GLU A 341 14.60 -4.50 27.36
N TYR A 342 15.26 -4.66 26.20
CA TYR A 342 15.31 -3.63 25.18
C TYR A 342 14.00 -3.51 24.37
N ASP A 343 13.17 -4.55 24.29
CA ASP A 343 11.78 -4.45 23.76
C ASP A 343 10.84 -3.72 24.76
N GLU A 344 11.20 -3.58 26.04
CA GLU A 344 10.47 -2.74 27.01
C GLU A 344 10.95 -1.28 26.92
N ARG A 345 12.28 -1.05 26.89
CA ARG A 345 12.86 0.28 26.63
C ARG A 345 12.34 0.91 25.33
N PHE A 346 12.22 0.11 24.27
CA PHE A 346 11.58 0.52 23.01
C PHE A 346 10.14 0.99 23.22
N LEU A 347 9.29 0.20 23.90
CA LEU A 347 7.88 0.53 24.08
C LEU A 347 7.65 1.73 25.01
N GLU A 348 8.50 1.92 26.02
CA GLU A 348 8.45 3.09 26.89
C GLU A 348 8.80 4.37 26.12
N LEU A 349 9.91 4.39 25.36
CA LEU A 349 10.29 5.55 24.56
C LEU A 349 9.32 5.80 23.41
N TYR A 350 8.83 4.76 22.73
CA TYR A 350 7.71 4.86 21.78
C TYR A 350 6.47 5.47 22.44
N GLY A 351 6.19 5.12 23.68
CA GLY A 351 5.13 5.70 24.50
C GLY A 351 5.32 7.20 24.70
N LYS A 352 6.52 7.65 25.10
CA LYS A 352 6.85 9.08 25.23
C LYS A 352 6.75 9.83 23.90
N ILE A 353 7.20 9.24 22.79
CA ILE A 353 7.12 9.83 21.45
C ILE A 353 5.67 10.00 20.99
N THR A 354 4.81 9.01 21.28
CA THR A 354 3.43 8.97 20.76
C THR A 354 2.35 9.46 21.73
N ASP A 355 2.72 9.97 22.91
CA ASP A 355 1.82 10.72 23.78
C ASP A 355 1.59 12.14 23.21
N PRO A 356 0.34 12.53 22.86
CA PRO A 356 0.04 13.88 22.40
C PRO A 356 0.39 14.99 23.39
N ALA A 357 0.57 14.69 24.68
CA ALA A 357 1.03 15.65 25.68
C ALA A 357 2.51 16.05 25.50
N ASN A 358 3.30 15.24 24.79
CA ASN A 358 4.74 15.45 24.57
C ASN A 358 5.05 16.17 23.24
N GLY A 359 4.05 16.58 22.46
CA GLY A 359 4.21 17.57 21.38
C GLY A 359 4.92 17.13 20.09
N TYR A 360 5.39 15.88 19.96
CA TYR A 360 6.10 15.41 18.75
C TYR A 360 5.32 15.47 17.43
N PHE A 361 3.99 15.63 17.47
CA PHE A 361 3.10 15.52 16.32
C PHE A 361 2.08 16.66 16.26
N SER A 362 1.79 17.13 15.05
CA SER A 362 0.65 18.03 14.79
C SER A 362 -0.70 17.32 14.99
N PRO A 363 -1.83 18.06 15.05
CA PRO A 363 -3.18 17.48 15.12
C PRO A 363 -3.51 16.49 13.99
N GLU A 364 -2.83 16.59 12.85
CA GLU A 364 -2.96 15.72 11.67
C GLU A 364 -2.19 14.39 11.81
N GLY A 365 -1.36 14.24 12.85
CA GLY A 365 -0.45 13.11 13.05
C GLY A 365 0.87 13.24 12.27
N ILE A 366 1.25 14.47 11.88
CA ILE A 366 2.49 14.76 11.17
C ILE A 366 3.60 14.96 12.20
N PRO A 367 4.75 14.25 12.12
CA PRO A 367 5.86 14.48 13.04
C PRO A 367 6.49 15.84 12.76
N TYR A 368 6.73 16.65 13.77
CA TYR A 368 7.59 17.83 13.65
C TYR A 368 9.07 17.42 13.54
N HIS A 369 9.97 18.34 13.19
CA HIS A 369 11.41 18.09 13.28
C HIS A 369 11.86 17.93 14.73
N SER A 370 11.30 18.74 15.64
CA SER A 370 11.51 18.67 17.10
C SER A 370 10.27 19.14 17.88
N VAL A 371 10.19 18.78 19.16
CA VAL A 371 9.17 19.29 20.10
C VAL A 371 9.40 20.77 20.41
N GLU A 372 10.66 21.22 20.39
CA GLU A 372 11.02 22.62 20.56
C GLU A 372 10.96 23.35 19.20
N THR A 373 10.31 24.52 19.17
CA THR A 373 10.16 25.39 18.00
C THR A 373 11.45 26.10 17.59
N LEU A 374 12.20 26.65 18.55
CA LEU A 374 13.46 27.36 18.28
C LEU A 374 14.61 26.38 18.04
N ILE A 375 14.76 25.95 16.79
CA ILE A 375 15.91 25.19 16.28
C ILE A 375 16.21 25.57 14.83
N VAL A 376 17.50 25.66 14.48
CA VAL A 376 17.98 25.98 13.12
C VAL A 376 19.19 25.09 12.82
N GLU A 377 19.13 24.27 11.76
CA GLU A 377 20.24 23.35 11.42
C GLU A 377 20.20 22.78 9.99
N ALA A 378 19.00 22.50 9.46
CA ALA A 378 18.76 22.13 8.06
C ALA A 378 17.33 22.50 7.63
N PRO A 379 16.28 22.11 8.40
CA PRO A 379 15.15 23.02 8.63
C PRO A 379 15.63 24.25 9.43
N ASP A 380 14.87 25.33 9.34
CA ASP A 380 15.12 26.61 10.03
C ASP A 380 14.05 26.99 11.07
N HIS A 381 13.06 26.10 11.29
CA HIS A 381 12.17 26.12 12.45
C HIS A 381 11.73 24.70 12.87
N GLY A 382 11.58 24.44 14.16
CA GLY A 382 11.38 23.09 14.71
C GLY A 382 10.05 22.42 14.40
N HIS A 383 9.01 23.24 14.17
CA HIS A 383 7.70 22.78 13.67
C HIS A 383 7.59 22.83 12.13
N GLU A 384 8.70 23.01 11.41
CA GLU A 384 8.82 22.38 10.10
C GLU A 384 8.89 20.85 10.27
N THR A 385 8.75 20.13 9.16
CA THR A 385 9.03 18.70 9.06
C THR A 385 9.75 18.39 7.78
N THR A 386 10.41 17.24 7.76
CA THR A 386 11.24 16.79 6.65
C THR A 386 10.80 15.41 6.16
N SER A 387 11.10 15.09 4.90
CA SER A 387 10.96 13.72 4.39
C SER A 387 11.74 12.72 5.24
N GLU A 388 12.84 13.18 5.86
CA GLU A 388 13.58 12.43 6.87
C GLU A 388 12.71 12.07 8.08
N ALA A 389 12.07 13.05 8.75
CA ALA A 389 11.18 12.78 9.88
C ALA A 389 10.05 11.80 9.52
N TYR A 390 9.46 11.93 8.33
CA TYR A 390 8.50 10.95 7.79
C TYR A 390 9.10 9.55 7.62
N SER A 391 10.31 9.43 7.07
CA SER A 391 10.98 8.13 6.90
C SER A 391 11.38 7.48 8.23
N TYR A 392 11.73 8.27 9.24
CA TYR A 392 11.93 7.79 10.62
C TYR A 392 10.62 7.37 11.29
N LEU A 393 9.50 8.07 11.04
CA LEU A 393 8.19 7.65 11.52
C LEU A 393 7.80 6.28 10.93
N LEU A 394 8.00 6.09 9.62
CA LEU A 394 7.76 4.79 8.97
C LEU A 394 8.59 3.67 9.62
N TRP A 395 9.87 3.93 9.92
CA TRP A 395 10.76 2.95 10.53
C TRP A 395 10.38 2.64 11.99
N LEU A 396 10.09 3.67 12.79
CA LEU A 396 9.60 3.55 14.16
C LEU A 396 8.32 2.70 14.22
N GLN A 397 7.40 2.91 13.27
CA GLN A 397 6.15 2.14 13.19
C GLN A 397 6.34 0.74 12.61
N ALA A 398 7.36 0.49 11.79
CA ALA A 398 7.76 -0.86 11.39
C ALA A 398 8.28 -1.67 12.59
N MET A 399 9.14 -1.06 13.43
CA MET A 399 9.62 -1.68 14.67
C MET A 399 8.48 -1.89 15.68
N TYR A 400 7.52 -0.96 15.78
CA TYR A 400 6.30 -1.16 16.58
C TYR A 400 5.51 -2.39 16.09
N GLY A 401 5.38 -2.56 14.77
CA GLY A 401 4.82 -3.76 14.14
C GLY A 401 5.59 -5.04 14.50
N LYS A 402 6.93 -5.02 14.51
CA LYS A 402 7.78 -6.14 14.98
C LYS A 402 7.51 -6.51 16.44
N VAL A 403 7.50 -5.53 17.35
CA VAL A 403 7.40 -5.77 18.80
C VAL A 403 5.97 -6.14 19.26
N THR A 404 4.94 -5.59 18.61
CA THR A 404 3.54 -5.75 19.05
C THR A 404 2.68 -6.64 18.13
N GLY A 405 3.07 -6.76 16.86
CA GLY A 405 2.24 -7.32 15.80
C GLY A 405 1.12 -6.42 15.28
N ASP A 406 1.06 -5.14 15.67
CA ASP A 406 0.11 -4.16 15.14
C ASP A 406 0.71 -3.37 13.95
N TRP A 407 0.43 -3.86 12.75
CA TRP A 407 0.84 -3.23 11.49
C TRP A 407 -0.05 -2.06 11.05
N THR A 408 -1.12 -1.73 11.79
CA THR A 408 -2.00 -0.60 11.43
C THR A 408 -1.27 0.73 11.51
N LYS A 409 -0.29 0.86 12.40
CA LYS A 409 0.50 2.09 12.58
C LYS A 409 1.45 2.36 11.42
N PHE A 410 2.14 1.33 10.93
CA PHE A 410 3.01 1.43 9.75
C PHE A 410 2.22 1.86 8.50
N ASN A 411 1.08 1.22 8.25
CA ASN A 411 0.19 1.59 7.15
C ASN A 411 -0.36 3.02 7.31
N GLY A 412 -0.80 3.40 8.50
CA GLY A 412 -1.31 4.74 8.79
C GLY A 412 -0.26 5.84 8.61
N ALA A 413 0.99 5.61 9.02
CA ALA A 413 2.10 6.53 8.78
C ALA A 413 2.37 6.72 7.27
N TRP A 414 2.25 5.66 6.47
CA TRP A 414 2.36 5.78 5.01
C TRP A 414 1.18 6.56 4.39
N GLU A 415 -0.03 6.40 4.92
CA GLU A 415 -1.20 7.19 4.49
C GLU A 415 -1.07 8.69 4.83
N ILE A 416 -0.46 9.04 5.98
CA ILE A 416 -0.15 10.43 6.34
C ILE A 416 0.92 10.99 5.40
N MET A 417 2.01 10.23 5.15
CA MET A 417 3.08 10.63 4.20
C MET A 417 2.55 10.83 2.77
N GLU A 418 1.73 9.91 2.25
CA GLU A 418 1.12 10.04 0.91
C GLU A 418 0.16 11.23 0.79
N LYS A 419 -0.49 11.61 1.89
CA LYS A 419 -1.45 12.71 1.91
C LYS A 419 -0.78 14.07 1.99
N TYR A 420 0.32 14.18 2.74
CA TYR A 420 0.90 15.45 3.14
C TYR A 420 2.30 15.72 2.61
N MET A 421 3.13 14.70 2.33
CA MET A 421 4.54 14.90 1.93
C MET A 421 4.86 14.45 0.50
N ILE A 422 4.00 13.65 -0.13
CA ILE A 422 4.07 13.35 -1.57
C ILE A 422 3.09 14.27 -2.31
N PRO A 423 3.55 15.18 -3.19
CA PRO A 423 2.67 16.09 -3.94
C PRO A 423 1.60 15.34 -4.74
N THR A 424 0.33 15.69 -4.56
CA THR A 424 -0.79 15.10 -5.30
C THR A 424 -0.85 15.65 -6.73
N HIS A 425 -1.70 15.09 -7.60
CA HIS A 425 -1.90 15.66 -8.94
C HIS A 425 -2.40 17.12 -8.91
N ALA A 426 -3.05 17.59 -7.83
CA ALA A 426 -3.43 19.00 -7.68
C ALA A 426 -2.23 19.91 -7.37
N ASP A 427 -1.18 19.36 -6.76
CA ASP A 427 0.06 20.06 -6.38
C ASP A 427 1.06 20.11 -7.55
N GLN A 428 1.10 19.05 -8.37
CA GLN A 428 1.97 18.93 -9.55
C GLN A 428 1.21 18.75 -10.90
N PRO A 429 0.24 19.62 -11.23
CA PRO A 429 -0.80 19.36 -12.26
C PRO A 429 -0.29 19.33 -13.71
N THR A 430 0.83 19.96 -14.03
CA THR A 430 1.29 20.15 -15.42
C THR A 430 2.42 19.22 -15.86
N ASN A 431 2.68 18.14 -15.11
CA ASN A 431 3.60 17.06 -15.53
C ASN A 431 3.32 16.52 -16.95
N SER A 432 2.07 16.60 -17.43
CA SER A 432 1.68 16.25 -18.81
C SER A 432 2.33 17.11 -19.91
N SER A 433 2.91 18.27 -19.54
CA SER A 433 3.71 19.14 -20.42
C SER A 433 5.21 18.82 -20.40
N TYR A 434 5.64 17.80 -19.66
CA TYR A 434 7.05 17.42 -19.55
C TYR A 434 7.57 16.80 -20.85
N ASN A 435 8.78 17.21 -21.26
CA ASN A 435 9.44 16.69 -22.45
C ASN A 435 10.73 15.96 -22.07
N ALA A 436 10.68 14.62 -22.00
CA ALA A 436 11.84 13.79 -21.69
C ALA A 436 13.02 13.95 -22.69
N SER A 437 12.81 14.49 -23.90
CA SER A 437 13.91 14.82 -24.83
C SER A 437 14.55 16.20 -24.60
N LYS A 438 13.99 17.00 -23.68
CA LYS A 438 14.49 18.31 -23.22
C LYS A 438 14.07 18.50 -21.75
N PRO A 439 14.63 17.72 -20.81
CA PRO A 439 14.06 17.58 -19.48
C PRO A 439 14.22 18.83 -18.60
N ALA A 440 15.18 19.72 -18.89
CA ALA A 440 15.34 21.02 -18.25
C ALA A 440 16.10 21.99 -19.18
N THR A 441 16.18 23.26 -18.78
CA THR A 441 17.16 24.24 -19.28
C THR A 441 18.28 24.39 -18.26
N TYR A 442 19.52 24.50 -18.72
CA TYR A 442 20.69 24.64 -17.84
C TYR A 442 20.77 26.03 -17.19
N ALA A 443 21.12 26.07 -15.91
CA ALA A 443 21.74 27.20 -15.23
C ALA A 443 23.00 26.70 -14.50
N PRO A 444 24.07 27.51 -14.40
CA PRO A 444 25.21 27.20 -13.56
C PRO A 444 24.83 27.33 -12.08
N GLU A 445 25.34 26.45 -11.22
CA GLU A 445 25.45 26.78 -9.80
C GLU A 445 26.61 27.75 -9.60
N LEU A 446 26.47 28.66 -8.63
CA LEU A 446 27.43 29.71 -8.32
C LEU A 446 27.94 29.50 -6.89
N ASP A 447 29.07 30.10 -6.54
CA ASP A 447 29.80 29.73 -5.31
C ASP A 447 29.19 30.38 -4.06
N THR A 448 28.57 31.55 -4.17
CA THR A 448 27.99 32.28 -3.03
C THR A 448 26.63 32.93 -3.34
N PRO A 449 25.76 33.17 -2.32
CA PRO A 449 24.43 33.74 -2.52
C PRO A 449 24.42 35.07 -3.27
N GLN A 450 25.47 35.89 -3.11
CA GLN A 450 25.61 37.21 -3.72
C GLN A 450 25.80 37.18 -5.25
N GLN A 451 25.96 35.99 -5.84
CA GLN A 451 26.11 35.78 -7.29
C GLN A 451 24.77 35.45 -7.98
N TYR A 452 23.72 35.13 -7.20
CA TYR A 452 22.39 34.79 -7.69
C TYR A 452 21.53 36.04 -7.94
N PRO A 453 20.51 36.00 -8.83
CA PRO A 453 19.95 34.84 -9.51
C PRO A 453 20.82 34.24 -10.63
N ALA A 454 20.93 32.91 -10.67
CA ALA A 454 21.70 32.18 -11.68
C ALA A 454 20.97 32.16 -13.03
N ARG A 455 21.59 32.70 -14.08
CA ARG A 455 20.93 32.89 -15.38
C ARG A 455 20.81 31.59 -16.18
N LEU A 456 19.63 31.36 -16.76
CA LEU A 456 19.40 30.27 -17.72
C LEU A 456 20.21 30.47 -19.02
N ASP A 457 20.88 29.42 -19.49
CA ASP A 457 21.61 29.39 -20.76
C ASP A 457 21.09 28.26 -21.67
N THR A 458 20.40 28.66 -22.74
CA THR A 458 19.84 27.76 -23.76
C THR A 458 20.86 27.28 -24.79
N GLY A 459 22.11 27.77 -24.74
CA GLY A 459 23.23 27.30 -25.55
C GLY A 459 23.88 26.01 -25.01
N VAL A 460 23.58 25.62 -23.77
CA VAL A 460 24.10 24.40 -23.13
C VAL A 460 23.19 23.20 -23.41
N SER A 461 23.76 22.13 -23.97
CA SER A 461 23.02 20.91 -24.31
C SER A 461 22.72 20.06 -23.06
N VAL A 462 21.43 19.80 -22.83
CA VAL A 462 20.89 18.91 -21.79
C VAL A 462 20.64 17.52 -22.42
N GLY A 463 20.88 16.43 -21.69
CA GLY A 463 20.60 15.07 -22.17
C GLY A 463 19.11 14.70 -22.08
N PRO A 464 18.69 13.61 -22.73
CA PRO A 464 17.34 13.08 -22.57
C PRO A 464 17.22 12.28 -21.26
N ASP A 465 16.03 12.34 -20.66
CA ASP A 465 15.58 11.48 -19.57
C ASP A 465 15.19 10.10 -20.13
N PRO A 466 15.85 9.00 -19.72
CA PRO A 466 15.57 7.66 -20.22
C PRO A 466 14.52 6.89 -19.40
N ILE A 467 13.97 7.44 -18.31
CA ILE A 467 13.06 6.71 -17.40
C ILE A 467 11.63 7.26 -17.34
N ALA A 468 11.35 8.53 -17.63
CA ALA A 468 9.98 9.06 -17.57
C ALA A 468 8.94 8.27 -18.38
N GLY A 469 9.27 7.89 -19.63
CA GLY A 469 8.37 7.10 -20.47
C GLY A 469 8.13 5.67 -19.94
N GLU A 470 9.11 5.12 -19.22
CA GLU A 470 9.02 3.82 -18.56
C GLU A 470 8.14 3.91 -17.31
N LEU A 471 8.37 4.92 -16.46
CA LEU A 471 7.57 5.20 -15.26
C LEU A 471 6.10 5.46 -15.60
N LYS A 472 5.83 6.28 -16.63
CA LYS A 472 4.47 6.50 -17.14
C LYS A 472 3.80 5.21 -17.60
N SER A 473 4.55 4.34 -18.29
CA SER A 473 4.05 3.03 -18.75
C SER A 473 3.80 2.06 -17.59
N ALA A 474 4.56 2.13 -16.50
CA ALA A 474 4.36 1.33 -15.30
C ALA A 474 3.17 1.82 -14.45
N TYR A 475 3.02 3.12 -14.24
CA TYR A 475 2.09 3.69 -13.24
C TYR A 475 0.87 4.42 -13.81
N GLY A 476 0.82 4.70 -15.12
CA GLY A 476 -0.35 5.27 -15.79
C GLY A 476 -0.56 6.78 -15.58
N THR A 477 0.35 7.46 -14.88
CA THR A 477 0.38 8.92 -14.72
C THR A 477 1.74 9.49 -15.13
N ASP A 478 1.77 10.79 -15.45
CA ASP A 478 3.01 11.56 -15.57
C ASP A 478 3.55 12.02 -14.20
N ASP A 479 2.73 12.04 -13.14
CA ASP A 479 3.09 12.54 -11.81
C ASP A 479 4.29 11.78 -11.21
N VAL A 480 5.09 12.48 -10.40
CA VAL A 480 6.22 11.91 -9.64
C VAL A 480 5.73 11.40 -8.29
N TYR A 481 6.16 10.21 -7.90
CA TYR A 481 5.82 9.61 -6.59
C TYR A 481 7.07 9.39 -5.76
N GLY A 482 7.41 10.40 -4.96
CA GLY A 482 8.45 10.44 -3.95
C GLY A 482 8.25 11.72 -3.13
N MET A 483 8.87 11.83 -1.95
CA MET A 483 8.56 12.93 -1.03
C MET A 483 9.11 14.27 -1.53
N HIS A 484 8.44 15.38 -1.19
CA HIS A 484 9.13 16.66 -1.06
C HIS A 484 9.95 16.66 0.24
N TRP A 485 11.06 17.40 0.28
CA TRP A 485 12.00 17.31 1.41
C TRP A 485 11.61 18.14 2.65
N LEU A 486 10.88 19.25 2.50
CA LEU A 486 10.55 20.20 3.58
C LEU A 486 9.08 20.62 3.56
N GLN A 487 8.52 20.89 4.73
CA GLN A 487 7.13 21.33 4.92
C GLN A 487 6.97 22.11 6.24
N ASP A 488 6.34 23.27 6.19
CA ASP A 488 5.97 24.08 7.35
C ASP A 488 4.64 23.56 7.90
N VAL A 489 4.67 22.80 9.00
CA VAL A 489 3.51 21.99 9.42
C VAL A 489 2.38 22.84 9.99
N ASP A 490 2.72 23.83 10.82
CA ASP A 490 1.77 24.72 11.49
C ASP A 490 1.42 25.96 10.64
N ASN A 491 1.98 26.08 9.43
CA ASN A 491 1.86 27.25 8.56
C ASN A 491 2.42 28.54 9.21
N VAL A 492 3.53 28.43 9.96
CA VAL A 492 4.19 29.53 10.68
C VAL A 492 4.71 30.61 9.73
N TYR A 493 5.19 30.22 8.54
CA TYR A 493 5.55 31.15 7.49
C TYR A 493 4.32 31.78 6.82
N GLY A 494 3.15 31.17 6.96
CA GLY A 494 1.88 31.71 6.48
C GLY A 494 1.67 31.64 4.97
N TYR A 495 2.40 30.79 4.24
CA TYR A 495 2.18 30.62 2.80
C TYR A 495 0.84 29.95 2.48
N GLY A 496 0.43 28.94 3.25
CA GLY A 496 -0.77 28.13 2.98
C GLY A 496 -0.68 27.30 1.69
N ASN A 497 0.44 26.60 1.48
CA ASN A 497 0.61 25.61 0.42
C ASN A 497 0.22 24.19 0.91
N SER A 498 -0.89 24.06 1.63
CA SER A 498 -1.35 22.73 2.04
C SER A 498 -1.90 21.93 0.85
N PRO A 499 -1.85 20.59 0.86
CA PRO A 499 -2.10 19.76 -0.32
C PRO A 499 -3.38 20.12 -1.10
N GLY A 500 -3.20 20.43 -2.38
CA GLY A 500 -4.23 20.93 -3.29
C GLY A 500 -4.46 22.44 -3.28
N LYS A 501 -3.57 23.23 -2.64
CA LYS A 501 -3.65 24.70 -2.57
C LYS A 501 -2.33 25.36 -2.99
N CYS A 502 -2.42 26.63 -3.38
CA CYS A 502 -1.29 27.46 -3.79
C CYS A 502 -1.46 28.87 -3.20
N GLU A 503 -0.51 29.28 -2.37
CA GLU A 503 -0.47 30.52 -1.60
C GLU A 503 -1.81 30.89 -0.92
N ALA A 504 -2.45 29.97 -0.18
CA ALA A 504 -3.71 30.26 0.51
C ALA A 504 -3.57 31.38 1.57
N GLY A 505 -2.43 31.46 2.25
CA GLY A 505 -2.07 32.50 3.21
C GLY A 505 -2.10 32.07 4.69
N PRO A 506 -1.87 32.99 5.64
CA PRO A 506 -1.73 32.68 7.07
C PRO A 506 -3.00 32.19 7.76
N SER A 507 -4.16 32.25 7.09
CA SER A 507 -5.43 31.69 7.60
C SER A 507 -5.66 30.24 7.17
N ASP A 508 -4.71 29.60 6.50
CA ASP A 508 -4.77 28.17 6.18
C ASP A 508 -4.25 27.33 7.35
N THR A 509 -4.93 26.22 7.63
CA THR A 509 -4.70 25.38 8.82
C THR A 509 -4.20 23.99 8.42
N GLY A 510 -3.26 23.94 7.48
CA GLY A 510 -2.72 22.70 6.96
C GLY A 510 -1.26 22.88 6.53
N PRO A 511 -0.51 21.78 6.45
CA PRO A 511 0.94 21.81 6.41
C PRO A 511 1.42 22.26 5.03
N SER A 512 2.19 23.34 5.00
CA SER A 512 2.51 24.14 3.82
C SER A 512 3.79 23.63 3.14
N TYR A 513 3.68 23.20 1.88
CA TYR A 513 4.86 22.83 1.08
C TYR A 513 5.73 24.06 0.77
N ILE A 514 6.92 24.11 1.39
CA ILE A 514 7.92 25.19 1.29
C ILE A 514 9.30 24.64 0.93
N ASN A 515 10.23 25.52 0.58
CA ASN A 515 11.63 25.17 0.33
C ASN A 515 12.52 26.33 0.81
N THR A 516 13.82 26.10 0.96
CA THR A 516 14.82 27.10 1.39
C THR A 516 16.01 27.12 0.42
N PHE A 517 16.98 26.21 0.57
CA PHE A 517 18.24 26.18 -0.19
C PHE A 517 18.05 26.21 -1.72
N GLN A 518 18.68 27.19 -2.38
CA GLN A 518 18.70 27.37 -3.85
C GLN A 518 20.00 28.01 -4.39
N ARG A 519 20.83 28.66 -3.55
CA ARG A 519 21.86 29.63 -3.96
C ARG A 519 23.31 29.19 -3.71
N GLY A 520 23.55 27.90 -3.89
CA GLY A 520 24.90 27.35 -4.06
C GLY A 520 25.59 26.93 -2.77
N VAL A 521 26.88 26.63 -2.89
CA VAL A 521 27.63 25.85 -1.87
C VAL A 521 27.94 26.62 -0.59
N GLN A 522 27.86 27.95 -0.62
CA GLN A 522 27.97 28.85 0.54
C GLN A 522 26.61 29.49 0.90
N GLU A 523 25.47 28.84 0.60
CA GLU A 523 24.20 29.20 1.24
C GLU A 523 24.00 28.29 2.46
N SER A 524 24.41 28.78 3.64
CA SER A 524 24.06 28.14 4.90
C SER A 524 22.56 28.29 5.19
N VAL A 525 22.04 27.50 6.14
CA VAL A 525 20.63 27.60 6.60
C VAL A 525 20.25 29.05 6.99
N TRP A 526 21.19 29.76 7.63
CA TRP A 526 21.09 31.16 8.06
C TRP A 526 20.94 32.17 6.93
N GLU A 527 21.40 31.85 5.73
CA GLU A 527 21.41 32.80 4.60
C GLU A 527 20.18 32.69 3.70
N THR A 528 19.33 31.67 3.91
CA THR A 528 18.17 31.37 3.07
C THR A 528 17.05 32.41 3.18
N VAL A 529 16.35 32.66 2.06
CA VAL A 529 15.04 33.36 2.02
C VAL A 529 13.98 32.32 1.72
N PRO A 530 13.22 31.80 2.72
CA PRO A 530 12.27 30.71 2.53
C PRO A 530 11.22 31.05 1.48
N GLN A 531 10.77 30.05 0.72
CA GLN A 531 9.90 30.25 -0.44
C GLN A 531 8.81 29.19 -0.56
N PRO A 532 7.62 29.54 -1.11
CA PRO A 532 6.59 28.57 -1.40
C PRO A 532 7.02 27.65 -2.56
N THR A 533 6.68 26.36 -2.49
CA THR A 533 6.85 25.42 -3.62
C THR A 533 6.01 25.85 -4.82
N CYS A 534 4.71 26.02 -4.63
CA CYS A 534 3.80 26.67 -5.57
C CYS A 534 3.89 28.19 -5.41
N ASP A 535 4.58 28.85 -6.35
CA ASP A 535 4.74 30.30 -6.40
C ASP A 535 3.75 30.88 -7.43
N ALA A 536 2.73 31.58 -6.91
CA ALA A 536 1.70 32.27 -7.67
C ALA A 536 1.83 33.80 -7.55
N PHE A 537 2.99 34.33 -7.17
CA PHE A 537 3.27 35.78 -7.05
C PHE A 537 2.33 36.52 -6.09
N LYS A 538 1.86 35.88 -5.01
CA LYS A 538 1.09 36.54 -3.94
C LYS A 538 2.01 37.15 -2.88
N TYR A 539 3.09 36.44 -2.53
CA TYR A 539 4.12 36.89 -1.60
C TYR A 539 5.48 37.08 -2.32
N GLY A 540 6.51 37.50 -1.58
CA GLY A 540 7.81 37.82 -2.14
C GLY A 540 7.81 39.14 -2.92
N GLY A 541 8.56 39.19 -4.01
CA GLY A 541 8.68 40.36 -4.89
C GLY A 541 7.72 40.34 -6.08
N LYS A 542 8.01 41.15 -7.09
CA LYS A 542 7.18 41.30 -8.30
C LYS A 542 6.90 39.98 -9.04
N ASN A 543 7.86 39.06 -9.02
CA ASN A 543 7.82 37.77 -9.72
C ASN A 543 7.78 36.61 -8.70
N GLY A 544 7.17 36.82 -7.53
CA GLY A 544 7.26 35.90 -6.41
C GLY A 544 8.67 35.90 -5.82
N TYR A 545 9.23 34.72 -5.60
CA TYR A 545 10.60 34.53 -5.13
C TYR A 545 11.55 34.12 -6.27
N LEU A 546 11.02 33.84 -7.46
CA LEU A 546 11.76 33.20 -8.56
C LEU A 546 13.03 33.96 -8.98
N ASP A 547 12.98 35.30 -9.01
CA ASP A 547 14.06 36.17 -9.46
C ASP A 547 15.10 36.49 -8.36
N LEU A 548 15.00 35.88 -7.18
CA LEU A 548 16.11 35.70 -6.25
C LEU A 548 17.02 34.53 -6.67
N PHE A 549 16.48 33.54 -7.37
CA PHE A 549 17.13 32.23 -7.59
C PHE A 549 17.54 32.01 -9.05
N THR A 550 16.62 32.21 -10.00
CA THR A 550 16.83 31.90 -11.43
C THR A 550 16.67 33.16 -12.28
N GLY A 551 17.63 33.43 -13.16
CA GLY A 551 17.63 34.60 -14.03
C GLY A 551 17.04 34.29 -15.40
N ASP A 552 15.81 34.75 -15.66
CA ASP A 552 15.14 34.68 -16.96
C ASP A 552 14.70 36.08 -17.46
N SER A 553 14.46 36.16 -18.76
CA SER A 553 13.80 37.22 -19.51
C SER A 553 12.32 37.45 -19.13
N SER A 554 11.64 36.43 -18.60
CA SER A 554 10.24 36.51 -18.15
C SER A 554 9.93 35.42 -17.13
N TYR A 555 9.04 35.71 -16.18
CA TYR A 555 8.66 34.78 -15.11
C TYR A 555 7.21 34.34 -15.24
N ALA A 556 6.94 33.07 -14.96
CA ALA A 556 5.61 32.48 -14.93
C ALA A 556 5.36 31.77 -13.60
N LYS A 557 4.13 31.88 -13.09
CA LYS A 557 3.65 31.19 -11.88
C LYS A 557 3.90 29.69 -12.03
N GLN A 558 4.45 29.05 -11.02
CA GLN A 558 4.97 27.68 -11.15
C GLN A 558 5.02 26.93 -9.82
N TRP A 559 4.93 25.61 -9.90
CA TRP A 559 5.17 24.70 -8.79
C TRP A 559 6.52 24.00 -9.00
N LYS A 560 7.22 23.70 -7.90
CA LYS A 560 8.53 23.04 -7.89
C LYS A 560 8.71 22.24 -6.60
N TYR A 561 9.19 21.01 -6.72
CA TYR A 561 9.46 20.10 -5.62
C TYR A 561 10.87 19.52 -5.76
N THR A 562 11.52 19.32 -4.62
CA THR A 562 12.86 18.72 -4.48
C THR A 562 12.78 17.56 -3.50
N ASN A 563 13.34 16.41 -3.84
CA ASN A 563 13.40 15.23 -3.00
C ASN A 563 14.75 15.12 -2.26
N ALA A 564 14.75 14.55 -1.06
CA ALA A 564 15.94 14.08 -0.36
C ALA A 564 16.08 12.54 -0.56
N PRO A 565 17.01 12.07 -1.42
CA PRO A 565 17.04 10.67 -1.85
C PRO A 565 17.42 9.67 -0.76
N ASP A 566 18.08 10.12 0.30
CA ASP A 566 18.37 9.29 1.47
C ASP A 566 17.08 8.96 2.26
N ALA A 567 16.12 9.90 2.32
CA ALA A 567 14.87 9.76 3.06
C ALA A 567 13.88 8.84 2.34
N ASP A 568 13.70 8.98 1.02
CA ASP A 568 12.94 8.01 0.21
C ASP A 568 13.61 6.61 0.26
N ALA A 569 14.96 6.54 0.32
CA ALA A 569 15.66 5.27 0.53
C ALA A 569 15.44 4.70 1.95
N ARG A 570 15.46 5.53 2.99
CA ARG A 570 15.17 5.17 4.39
C ARG A 570 13.73 4.69 4.55
N ALA A 571 12.76 5.28 3.84
CA ALA A 571 11.37 4.82 3.77
C ALA A 571 11.23 3.44 3.09
N VAL A 572 12.01 3.15 2.04
CA VAL A 572 12.08 1.82 1.41
C VAL A 572 12.74 0.79 2.33
N GLN A 573 13.80 1.17 3.05
CA GLN A 573 14.46 0.36 4.08
C GLN A 573 13.50 0.00 5.22
N ALA A 574 12.72 0.97 5.72
CA ALA A 574 11.65 0.74 6.68
C ALA A 574 10.59 -0.24 6.16
N ALA A 575 10.21 -0.12 4.88
CA ALA A 575 9.24 -1.03 4.25
C ALA A 575 9.79 -2.45 4.03
N TYR A 576 11.10 -2.61 3.78
CA TYR A 576 11.75 -3.92 3.73
C TYR A 576 11.64 -4.64 5.07
N TRP A 577 12.03 -3.98 6.15
CA TRP A 577 11.93 -4.55 7.48
C TRP A 577 10.49 -4.80 7.92
N ALA A 578 9.56 -3.89 7.61
CA ALA A 578 8.14 -4.09 7.86
C ALA A 578 7.59 -5.35 7.17
N ASP A 579 7.97 -5.60 5.91
CA ASP A 579 7.57 -6.82 5.18
C ASP A 579 8.19 -8.07 5.78
N VAL A 580 9.51 -8.08 5.99
CA VAL A 580 10.25 -9.22 6.57
C VAL A 580 9.72 -9.61 7.96
N TRP A 581 9.52 -8.64 8.85
CA TRP A 581 8.96 -8.89 10.18
C TRP A 581 7.48 -9.28 10.14
N ALA A 582 6.68 -8.71 9.23
CA ALA A 582 5.30 -9.12 9.05
C ALA A 582 5.20 -10.55 8.48
N GLU A 583 6.04 -10.94 7.52
CA GLU A 583 6.13 -12.32 7.01
C GLU A 583 6.48 -13.31 8.13
N GLN A 584 7.48 -13.02 8.95
CA GLN A 584 7.87 -13.84 10.10
C GLN A 584 6.72 -14.06 11.10
N GLN A 585 5.85 -13.05 11.27
CA GLN A 585 4.63 -13.14 12.10
C GLN A 585 3.44 -13.84 11.39
N GLY A 586 3.56 -14.22 10.12
CA GLY A 586 2.43 -14.70 9.30
C GLY A 586 1.42 -13.61 8.93
N LYS A 587 1.86 -12.35 8.94
CA LYS A 587 1.06 -11.12 8.73
C LYS A 587 1.45 -10.32 7.48
N GLY A 588 2.40 -10.73 6.64
CA GLY A 588 2.88 -9.97 5.46
C GLY A 588 1.78 -9.39 4.56
N SER A 589 0.65 -10.11 4.40
CA SER A 589 -0.52 -9.61 3.67
C SER A 589 -1.11 -8.30 4.23
N GLN A 590 -0.87 -7.97 5.50
CA GLN A 590 -1.31 -6.73 6.15
C GLN A 590 -0.48 -5.51 5.73
N VAL A 591 0.78 -5.69 5.29
CA VAL A 591 1.67 -4.60 4.85
C VAL A 591 1.93 -4.60 3.35
N SER A 592 1.73 -5.73 2.66
CA SER A 592 1.99 -5.92 1.21
C SER A 592 1.52 -4.78 0.29
N ALA A 593 0.35 -4.17 0.56
CA ALA A 593 -0.16 -3.03 -0.21
C ALA A 593 0.67 -1.75 -0.04
N THR A 594 1.26 -1.55 1.13
CA THR A 594 2.18 -0.45 1.47
C THR A 594 3.59 -0.74 0.96
N VAL A 595 4.03 -2.00 1.03
CA VAL A 595 5.30 -2.47 0.45
C VAL A 595 5.31 -2.26 -1.08
N ALA A 596 4.19 -2.52 -1.76
CA ALA A 596 4.02 -2.18 -3.18
C ALA A 596 4.08 -0.66 -3.48
N LYS A 597 3.76 0.20 -2.51
CA LYS A 597 3.96 1.67 -2.62
C LYS A 597 5.44 2.04 -2.45
N ALA A 598 6.15 1.39 -1.52
CA ALA A 598 7.60 1.54 -1.40
C ALA A 598 8.35 1.09 -2.66
N ALA A 599 7.92 0.00 -3.29
CA ALA A 599 8.43 -0.44 -4.60
C ALA A 599 8.22 0.62 -5.71
N LYS A 600 7.11 1.38 -5.66
CA LYS A 600 6.84 2.52 -6.55
C LYS A 600 7.74 3.71 -6.22
N MET A 601 7.88 4.09 -4.95
CA MET A 601 8.79 5.15 -4.50
C MET A 601 10.22 4.88 -4.99
N GLY A 602 10.72 3.67 -4.76
CA GLY A 602 12.01 3.20 -5.29
C GLY A 602 12.14 3.22 -6.81
N ASP A 603 11.05 3.18 -7.57
CA ASP A 603 11.07 3.30 -9.03
C ASP A 603 11.37 4.74 -9.48
N TYR A 604 10.72 5.72 -8.85
CA TYR A 604 10.92 7.16 -9.11
C TYR A 604 12.23 7.68 -8.50
N LEU A 605 12.64 7.17 -7.35
CA LEU A 605 13.93 7.46 -6.70
C LEU A 605 15.14 7.22 -7.62
N ARG A 606 14.98 6.46 -8.71
CA ARG A 606 15.98 6.36 -9.78
C ARG A 606 16.36 7.70 -10.41
N TYR A 607 15.57 8.78 -10.30
CA TYR A 607 15.99 10.12 -10.72
C TYR A 607 17.23 10.61 -9.97
N ALA A 608 17.43 10.20 -8.71
CA ALA A 608 18.65 10.48 -7.94
C ALA A 608 19.91 9.80 -8.52
N MET A 609 19.77 8.89 -9.50
CA MET A 609 20.90 8.20 -10.13
C MET A 609 21.45 8.91 -11.37
N TYR A 610 20.95 10.11 -11.71
CA TYR A 610 21.30 10.83 -12.93
C TYR A 610 21.94 12.20 -12.65
N ASP A 611 22.88 12.57 -13.52
CA ASP A 611 23.44 13.92 -13.58
C ASP A 611 22.33 14.99 -13.68
N LYS A 612 22.54 16.14 -13.02
CA LYS A 612 21.56 17.24 -12.92
C LYS A 612 20.89 17.59 -14.25
N TYR A 613 21.68 17.69 -15.32
CA TYR A 613 21.19 18.03 -16.67
C TYR A 613 21.35 16.86 -17.65
N PHE A 614 21.29 15.63 -17.14
CA PHE A 614 21.48 14.38 -17.88
C PHE A 614 22.72 14.42 -18.78
N LYS A 615 23.80 15.12 -18.37
CA LYS A 615 25.09 15.05 -19.04
C LYS A 615 25.64 13.65 -18.95
N LYS A 616 26.48 13.28 -19.91
CA LYS A 616 27.22 12.01 -19.84
C LYS A 616 28.07 11.97 -18.57
N VAL A 617 28.02 10.87 -17.84
CA VAL A 617 28.86 10.67 -16.66
C VAL A 617 30.28 10.28 -17.10
N GLY A 618 31.27 10.94 -16.51
CA GLY A 618 32.68 10.61 -16.65
C GLY A 618 33.48 11.64 -17.43
N ASN A 619 34.40 12.33 -16.74
CA ASN A 619 35.27 13.40 -17.24
C ASN A 619 34.50 14.59 -17.85
N CYS A 620 33.34 14.91 -17.29
CA CYS A 620 32.44 15.95 -17.77
C CYS A 620 32.99 17.36 -17.43
N VAL A 621 33.62 18.01 -18.42
CA VAL A 621 34.25 19.34 -18.28
C VAL A 621 33.82 20.27 -19.41
N GLY A 622 33.53 21.53 -19.04
CA GLY A 622 32.98 22.59 -19.87
C GLY A 622 31.48 22.37 -20.14
N PRO A 623 30.57 23.27 -19.75
CA PRO A 623 29.12 23.03 -19.89
C PRO A 623 28.68 22.84 -21.36
N THR A 624 29.36 23.48 -22.32
CA THR A 624 29.14 23.30 -23.77
C THR A 624 29.98 22.18 -24.39
N SER A 625 31.01 21.67 -23.69
CA SER A 625 31.97 20.68 -24.22
C SER A 625 31.71 19.26 -23.69
N CYS A 626 31.25 19.13 -22.45
CA CYS A 626 30.74 17.88 -21.92
C CYS A 626 29.46 17.47 -22.68
N PRO A 627 29.43 16.28 -23.29
CA PRO A 627 28.30 15.86 -24.10
C PRO A 627 27.05 15.62 -23.25
N ALA A 628 25.90 15.97 -23.83
CA ALA A 628 24.61 15.45 -23.40
C ALA A 628 24.64 13.91 -23.38
N GLY A 629 23.93 13.29 -22.44
CA GLY A 629 23.70 11.85 -22.43
C GLY A 629 22.94 11.38 -23.68
N THR A 630 22.92 10.07 -23.87
CA THR A 630 22.18 9.39 -24.95
C THR A 630 21.21 8.33 -24.43
N GLY A 631 21.18 8.12 -23.11
CA GLY A 631 20.32 7.22 -22.38
C GLY A 631 20.84 7.08 -20.96
N LYS A 632 21.00 5.86 -20.46
CA LYS A 632 21.53 5.61 -19.10
C LYS A 632 23.04 5.84 -18.94
N ASP A 633 23.71 6.44 -19.93
CA ASP A 633 25.10 6.89 -19.83
C ASP A 633 25.24 8.28 -19.17
N SER A 634 24.13 8.92 -18.82
CA SER A 634 24.05 10.01 -17.84
C SER A 634 23.76 9.53 -16.41
N SER A 635 23.69 8.21 -16.19
CA SER A 635 23.49 7.64 -14.85
C SER A 635 24.81 7.32 -14.17
N HIS A 636 25.00 7.84 -12.96
CA HIS A 636 26.12 7.50 -12.09
C HIS A 636 25.81 6.31 -11.16
N TYR A 637 24.55 5.87 -11.07
CA TYR A 637 24.12 4.74 -10.23
C TYR A 637 24.49 4.88 -8.74
N LEU A 638 24.34 6.09 -8.20
CA LEU A 638 24.43 6.41 -6.78
C LEU A 638 23.19 7.20 -6.38
N LEU A 639 22.93 7.38 -5.08
CA LEU A 639 21.98 8.39 -4.61
C LEU A 639 22.68 9.76 -4.60
N SER A 640 22.22 10.66 -5.44
CA SER A 640 22.63 12.08 -5.43
C SER A 640 22.05 12.81 -4.21
N TRP A 641 22.46 14.07 -4.02
CA TRP A 641 21.89 14.92 -2.96
C TRP A 641 20.40 15.25 -3.18
N TYR A 642 19.96 15.31 -4.43
CA TYR A 642 18.57 15.57 -4.79
C TYR A 642 18.21 15.05 -6.18
N TYR A 643 16.91 14.86 -6.39
CA TYR A 643 16.29 15.12 -7.68
C TYR A 643 15.17 16.15 -7.49
N ALA A 644 14.83 16.91 -8.53
CA ALA A 644 13.79 17.92 -8.47
C ALA A 644 12.95 17.95 -9.74
N TRP A 645 11.70 18.38 -9.61
CA TRP A 645 10.76 18.53 -10.72
C TRP A 645 9.85 19.73 -10.51
N GLY A 646 9.38 20.32 -11.60
CA GLY A 646 8.53 21.50 -11.55
C GLY A 646 7.80 21.76 -12.86
N GLY A 647 6.88 22.71 -12.85
CA GLY A 647 6.10 23.06 -14.03
C GLY A 647 5.35 24.37 -13.89
N ALA A 648 4.95 24.95 -15.01
CA ALA A 648 4.08 26.12 -14.99
C ALA A 648 2.76 25.78 -14.28
N TYR A 649 2.28 26.65 -13.41
CA TYR A 649 1.01 26.46 -12.73
C TYR A 649 -0.17 26.61 -13.70
N ASP A 650 -0.06 27.54 -14.66
CA ASP A 650 -1.00 27.63 -15.77
C ASP A 650 -0.58 26.70 -16.93
N THR A 651 -1.48 25.78 -17.26
CA THR A 651 -1.47 24.95 -18.47
C THR A 651 -1.17 25.71 -19.77
N SER A 652 -1.53 27.00 -19.87
CA SER A 652 -1.32 27.81 -21.08
C SER A 652 0.15 28.09 -21.39
N ALA A 653 1.04 28.03 -20.39
CA ALA A 653 2.48 28.20 -20.57
C ALA A 653 3.18 26.91 -21.07
N GLY A 654 2.56 25.74 -20.89
CA GLY A 654 2.91 24.51 -21.62
C GLY A 654 4.30 23.93 -21.38
N TRP A 655 4.86 24.05 -20.17
CA TRP A 655 6.15 23.46 -19.81
C TRP A 655 6.18 22.80 -18.43
N ALA A 656 6.98 21.74 -18.32
CA ALA A 656 7.42 21.13 -17.06
C ALA A 656 8.86 20.59 -17.22
N TRP A 657 9.59 20.46 -16.12
CA TRP A 657 11.00 20.08 -16.08
C TRP A 657 11.32 19.05 -14.98
N ARG A 658 12.45 18.34 -15.13
CA ARG A 658 13.05 17.41 -14.17
C ARG A 658 14.57 17.48 -14.24
N ILE A 659 15.21 17.36 -13.08
CA ILE A 659 16.66 17.25 -12.91
C ILE A 659 16.98 16.16 -11.89
N GLY A 660 18.07 15.42 -12.11
CA GLY A 660 18.73 14.68 -11.03
C GLY A 660 19.63 15.62 -10.22
N SER A 661 20.77 15.12 -9.74
CA SER A 661 21.84 15.99 -9.25
C SER A 661 23.20 15.36 -9.53
N SER A 662 24.15 16.19 -9.97
CA SER A 662 25.50 15.74 -10.33
C SER A 662 26.38 15.44 -9.12
N HIS A 663 25.93 15.75 -7.90
CA HIS A 663 26.68 15.65 -6.65
C HIS A 663 26.19 14.46 -5.81
N THR A 664 27.12 13.66 -5.29
CA THR A 664 26.85 12.43 -4.55
C THR A 664 27.64 12.39 -3.26
N HIS A 665 26.99 12.06 -2.13
CA HIS A 665 27.57 12.05 -0.79
C HIS A 665 27.59 10.63 -0.21
N GLY A 666 28.65 10.25 0.50
CA GLY A 666 28.76 8.96 1.19
C GLY A 666 27.63 8.75 2.19
N GLY A 667 27.22 9.80 2.90
CA GLY A 667 26.09 9.81 3.83
C GLY A 667 24.71 9.47 3.23
N TYR A 668 24.53 9.66 1.91
CA TYR A 668 23.24 9.49 1.23
C TYR A 668 22.99 8.07 0.69
N GLN A 669 24.03 7.22 0.63
CA GLN A 669 23.90 5.89 0.04
C GLN A 669 23.12 4.93 0.97
N ASN A 670 22.51 3.90 0.38
CA ASN A 670 21.69 2.91 1.10
C ASN A 670 21.71 1.53 0.40
N PRO A 671 22.69 0.67 0.73
CA PRO A 671 22.79 -0.67 0.15
C PRO A 671 21.61 -1.59 0.46
N LEU A 672 20.98 -1.49 1.64
CA LEU A 672 19.83 -2.33 1.96
C LEU A 672 18.63 -1.99 1.06
N ALA A 673 18.30 -0.70 0.90
CA ALA A 673 17.24 -0.28 -0.02
C ALA A 673 17.57 -0.70 -1.47
N ALA A 674 18.84 -0.58 -1.89
CA ALA A 674 19.27 -1.03 -3.22
C ALA A 674 19.21 -2.56 -3.41
N TYR A 675 19.46 -3.34 -2.36
CA TYR A 675 19.24 -4.79 -2.33
C TYR A 675 17.75 -5.14 -2.39
N ALA A 676 16.91 -4.48 -1.60
CA ALA A 676 15.47 -4.70 -1.58
C ALA A 676 14.84 -4.44 -2.95
N LEU A 677 15.10 -3.27 -3.54
CA LEU A 677 14.54 -2.87 -4.84
C LEU A 677 15.11 -3.67 -6.03
N SER A 678 16.25 -4.35 -5.88
CA SER A 678 16.84 -5.18 -6.95
C SER A 678 16.52 -6.68 -6.83
N SER A 679 16.51 -7.20 -5.60
CA SER A 679 16.71 -8.62 -5.33
C SER A 679 15.61 -9.25 -4.48
N TYR A 680 15.07 -8.52 -3.49
CA TYR A 680 13.88 -8.95 -2.74
C TYR A 680 12.65 -9.00 -3.68
N ALA A 681 11.66 -9.84 -3.41
CA ALA A 681 10.60 -10.10 -4.38
C ALA A 681 9.57 -8.95 -4.43
N ASP A 682 9.02 -8.60 -3.28
CA ASP A 682 7.83 -7.77 -3.15
C ASP A 682 8.13 -6.26 -3.20
N LEU A 683 9.41 -5.89 -3.10
CA LEU A 683 9.92 -4.53 -3.30
C LEU A 683 10.44 -4.24 -4.71
N LYS A 684 10.39 -5.19 -5.66
CA LYS A 684 10.85 -4.92 -7.03
C LYS A 684 10.00 -3.85 -7.73
N PRO A 685 10.61 -2.76 -8.22
CA PRO A 685 9.92 -1.75 -9.01
C PRO A 685 9.19 -2.34 -10.23
N LYS A 686 8.06 -1.73 -10.59
CA LYS A 686 7.18 -2.22 -11.65
C LYS A 686 7.72 -1.91 -13.05
N SER A 687 8.59 -0.91 -13.17
CA SER A 687 9.27 -0.57 -14.43
C SER A 687 10.13 -1.71 -14.97
N SER A 688 10.23 -1.81 -16.30
CA SER A 688 10.89 -2.92 -16.99
C SER A 688 12.40 -3.07 -16.70
N SER A 689 13.02 -2.02 -16.17
CA SER A 689 14.45 -1.96 -15.86
C SER A 689 14.78 -1.43 -14.47
N GLY A 690 13.79 -1.09 -13.64
CA GLY A 690 14.02 -0.51 -12.30
C GLY A 690 14.88 -1.40 -11.40
N ALA A 691 14.49 -2.65 -11.21
CA ALA A 691 15.27 -3.61 -10.43
C ALA A 691 16.70 -3.85 -10.98
N ALA A 692 16.88 -3.73 -12.30
CA ALA A 692 18.19 -3.88 -12.96
C ALA A 692 19.07 -2.63 -12.82
N ASP A 693 18.49 -1.45 -12.71
CA ASP A 693 19.23 -0.23 -12.32
C ASP A 693 19.61 -0.28 -10.83
N TRP A 694 18.72 -0.77 -9.96
CA TRP A 694 19.03 -0.94 -8.54
C TRP A 694 20.11 -2.00 -8.28
N ALA A 695 20.18 -3.08 -9.06
CA ALA A 695 21.27 -4.06 -8.97
C ALA A 695 22.64 -3.43 -9.31
N LYS A 696 22.67 -2.50 -10.27
CA LYS A 696 23.86 -1.69 -10.56
C LYS A 696 24.15 -0.68 -9.44
N SER A 697 23.11 -0.03 -8.92
CA SER A 697 23.21 0.94 -7.82
C SER A 697 23.83 0.31 -6.58
N LEU A 698 23.33 -0.85 -6.13
CA LEU A 698 23.94 -1.63 -5.04
C LEU A 698 25.43 -1.90 -5.28
N SER A 699 25.77 -2.43 -6.46
CA SER A 699 27.16 -2.72 -6.83
C SER A 699 28.04 -1.48 -6.81
N ARG A 700 27.52 -0.36 -7.29
CA ARG A 700 28.20 0.94 -7.42
C ARG A 700 28.36 1.65 -6.07
N GLN A 701 27.38 1.57 -5.18
CA GLN A 701 27.45 2.12 -3.82
C GLN A 701 28.53 1.42 -2.99
N LEU A 702 28.59 0.09 -3.01
CA LEU A 702 29.64 -0.68 -2.32
C LEU A 702 31.06 -0.34 -2.84
N GLU A 703 31.20 -0.07 -4.14
CA GLU A 703 32.44 0.42 -4.73
C GLU A 703 32.76 1.87 -4.32
N PHE A 704 31.74 2.73 -4.17
CA PHE A 704 31.89 4.13 -3.78
C PHE A 704 32.35 4.26 -2.32
N TYR A 705 31.73 3.52 -1.39
CA TYR A 705 32.20 3.42 -0.01
C TYR A 705 33.65 2.96 0.07
N ARG A 706 34.00 1.88 -0.65
CA ARG A 706 35.37 1.36 -0.64
C ARG A 706 36.38 2.31 -1.29
N TRP A 707 35.94 3.18 -2.19
CA TRP A 707 36.76 4.24 -2.77
C TRP A 707 36.93 5.47 -1.86
N LEU A 708 35.92 5.80 -1.04
CA LEU A 708 35.95 6.92 -0.10
C LEU A 708 36.56 6.58 1.26
N GLN A 709 36.82 5.30 1.55
CA GLN A 709 37.36 4.86 2.82
C GLN A 709 38.82 5.35 3.02
N SER A 710 39.07 6.07 4.12
CA SER A 710 40.36 6.66 4.47
C SER A 710 41.41 5.62 4.87
N ASP A 711 42.66 6.06 5.10
CA ASP A 711 43.72 5.19 5.62
C ASP A 711 43.45 4.72 7.06
N GLU A 712 42.67 5.49 7.82
CA GLU A 712 42.20 5.13 9.17
C GLU A 712 40.99 4.18 9.10
N GLY A 713 39.92 4.57 8.39
CA GLY A 713 38.73 3.73 8.20
C GLY A 713 37.41 4.46 7.91
N ALA A 714 37.34 5.77 8.21
CA ALA A 714 36.19 6.63 7.95
C ALA A 714 35.88 6.81 6.46
N ILE A 715 34.66 7.26 6.12
CA ILE A 715 34.20 7.48 4.74
C ILE A 715 34.23 8.98 4.38
N ALA A 716 35.05 9.36 3.41
CA ALA A 716 35.13 10.74 2.92
C ALA A 716 33.88 11.20 2.14
N GLY A 717 33.77 12.50 1.87
CA GLY A 717 32.54 13.16 1.40
C GLY A 717 31.89 12.54 0.17
N GLY A 718 32.54 12.56 -1.00
CA GLY A 718 31.97 11.92 -2.17
C GLY A 718 32.58 12.31 -3.51
N ALA A 719 31.71 12.56 -4.49
CA ALA A 719 32.11 12.94 -5.83
C ALA A 719 31.05 13.75 -6.57
N THR A 720 31.49 14.51 -7.59
CA THR A 720 30.63 15.23 -8.52
C THR A 720 30.96 14.98 -9.99
N ASN A 721 29.92 14.89 -10.83
CA ASN A 721 30.04 14.96 -12.30
C ASN A 721 30.04 16.41 -12.82
N SER A 722 29.73 17.39 -11.97
CA SER A 722 29.69 18.82 -12.30
C SER A 722 30.57 19.60 -11.32
N TRP A 723 31.84 19.80 -11.67
CA TRP A 723 32.76 20.56 -10.81
C TRP A 723 32.23 21.98 -10.60
N GLN A 724 32.14 22.42 -9.34
CA GLN A 724 31.49 23.67 -8.91
C GLN A 724 30.04 23.84 -9.43
N GLY A 725 29.33 22.73 -9.69
CA GLY A 725 27.94 22.72 -10.16
C GLY A 725 27.69 23.38 -11.53
N ARG A 726 28.76 23.68 -12.28
CA ARG A 726 28.75 24.34 -13.60
C ARG A 726 29.67 23.66 -14.62
N TYR A 727 29.96 22.38 -14.40
CA TYR A 727 30.89 21.57 -15.20
C TYR A 727 32.25 22.25 -15.40
N ALA A 728 32.80 22.87 -14.35
CA ALA A 728 34.08 23.58 -14.42
C ALA A 728 35.26 22.60 -14.62
N THR A 729 36.47 23.14 -14.84
CA THR A 729 37.69 22.33 -14.86
C THR A 729 38.15 22.07 -13.43
N PRO A 730 38.26 20.82 -12.97
CA PRO A 730 38.77 20.50 -11.64
C PRO A 730 40.30 20.71 -11.56
N PRO A 731 40.87 20.79 -10.34
CA PRO A 731 42.31 20.80 -10.14
C PRO A 731 43.01 19.62 -10.85
N SER A 732 44.20 19.88 -11.41
CA SER A 732 44.99 18.84 -12.07
C SER A 732 45.34 17.73 -11.08
N GLY A 733 45.11 16.47 -11.47
CA GLY A 733 45.34 15.32 -10.60
C GLY A 733 44.28 15.09 -9.53
N THR A 734 43.11 15.74 -9.57
CA THR A 734 41.96 15.32 -8.74
C THR A 734 41.54 13.88 -9.12
N PRO A 735 41.49 12.94 -8.16
CA PRO A 735 41.10 11.55 -8.39
C PRO A 735 39.67 11.41 -8.90
N THR A 736 39.37 10.28 -9.54
CA THR A 736 38.03 10.03 -10.09
C THR A 736 37.43 8.68 -9.72
N PHE A 737 36.11 8.67 -9.52
CA PHE A 737 35.27 7.49 -9.43
C PHE A 737 34.39 7.37 -10.68
N TYR A 738 34.67 6.39 -11.55
CA TYR A 738 34.03 6.28 -12.88
C TYR A 738 34.09 7.58 -13.72
N GLY A 739 35.07 8.45 -13.45
CA GLY A 739 35.24 9.76 -14.09
C GLY A 739 34.44 10.91 -13.45
N MET A 740 33.65 10.68 -12.39
CA MET A 740 33.24 11.75 -11.47
C MET A 740 34.44 12.15 -10.60
N TYR A 741 34.57 13.42 -10.25
CA TYR A 741 35.72 13.95 -9.51
C TYR A 741 35.51 13.87 -8.00
N TYR A 742 36.55 13.48 -7.25
CA TYR A 742 36.53 13.48 -5.78
C TYR A 742 36.23 14.88 -5.22
N ASP A 743 35.30 14.91 -4.28
CA ASP A 743 34.79 16.09 -3.62
C ASP A 743 34.75 15.80 -2.11
N GLU A 744 35.36 16.68 -1.31
CA GLU A 744 35.56 16.46 0.14
C GLU A 744 34.32 16.85 0.95
N ALA A 745 33.57 17.84 0.47
CA ALA A 745 32.35 18.35 1.06
C ALA A 745 31.26 18.58 -0.02
N PRO A 746 30.72 17.51 -0.64
CA PRO A 746 29.70 17.64 -1.67
C PRO A 746 28.52 18.53 -1.24
N VAL A 747 28.13 19.44 -2.13
CA VAL A 747 26.99 20.39 -2.04
C VAL A 747 27.13 21.53 -1.04
N TYR A 748 27.53 21.32 0.21
CA TYR A 748 27.58 22.40 1.22
C TYR A 748 28.97 22.60 1.82
N HIS A 749 29.37 23.86 1.92
CA HIS A 749 30.67 24.33 2.46
C HIS A 749 30.55 25.22 3.71
N ASP A 750 29.36 25.72 4.06
CA ASP A 750 29.07 26.40 5.33
C ASP A 750 27.90 25.71 6.07
N PRO A 751 28.17 24.69 6.92
CA PRO A 751 29.45 24.02 7.12
C PRO A 751 29.79 23.02 5.99
N PRO A 752 31.05 22.55 5.90
CA PRO A 752 31.45 21.44 5.02
C PRO A 752 30.65 20.16 5.29
N SER A 753 29.91 19.65 4.29
CA SER A 753 28.89 18.61 4.47
C SER A 753 29.37 17.32 5.18
N ASN A 754 30.60 16.87 4.90
CA ASN A 754 31.16 15.66 5.50
C ASN A 754 31.99 15.90 6.77
N GLN A 755 31.93 17.10 7.37
CA GLN A 755 32.52 17.31 8.70
C GLN A 755 31.69 16.64 9.82
N TRP A 756 30.41 16.36 9.59
CA TRP A 756 29.53 15.81 10.62
C TRP A 756 29.61 14.27 10.71
N PHE A 757 29.95 13.75 11.89
CA PHE A 757 30.05 12.31 12.13
C PHE A 757 28.72 11.55 11.95
N GLY A 758 27.56 12.21 12.06
CA GLY A 758 26.26 11.57 11.84
C GLY A 758 26.11 10.87 10.49
N PHE A 759 26.70 11.43 9.42
CA PHE A 759 26.74 10.78 8.10
C PHE A 759 27.58 9.49 8.07
N GLN A 760 28.52 9.30 8.98
CA GLN A 760 29.22 8.03 9.15
C GLN A 760 28.25 6.99 9.73
N ALA A 761 27.62 7.30 10.86
CA ALA A 761 26.71 6.40 11.57
C ALA A 761 25.50 5.99 10.70
N TRP A 762 24.71 6.95 10.22
CA TRP A 762 23.52 6.69 9.39
C TRP A 762 23.82 5.88 8.12
N SER A 763 24.99 6.08 7.52
CA SER A 763 25.33 5.43 6.26
C SER A 763 25.96 4.05 6.48
N MET A 764 26.81 3.88 7.49
CA MET A 764 27.38 2.59 7.83
C MET A 764 26.36 1.64 8.44
N GLU A 765 25.31 2.15 9.10
CA GLU A 765 24.17 1.32 9.52
C GLU A 765 23.54 0.58 8.32
N ARG A 766 23.27 1.31 7.23
CA ARG A 766 22.69 0.76 5.99
C ARG A 766 23.63 -0.26 5.31
N VAL A 767 24.94 -0.15 5.52
CA VAL A 767 25.93 -1.17 5.10
C VAL A 767 25.92 -2.36 6.05
N ALA A 768 25.81 -2.13 7.36
CA ALA A 768 25.76 -3.16 8.41
C ALA A 768 24.50 -4.03 8.29
N GLU A 769 23.33 -3.44 8.09
CA GLU A 769 22.07 -4.15 7.81
C GLU A 769 22.18 -5.02 6.55
N TYR A 770 22.71 -4.46 5.46
CA TYR A 770 22.92 -5.21 4.22
C TYR A 770 23.92 -6.37 4.40
N TYR A 771 25.01 -6.16 5.13
CA TYR A 771 25.95 -7.20 5.52
C TYR A 771 25.29 -8.26 6.42
N GLN A 772 24.46 -7.86 7.38
CA GLN A 772 23.76 -8.76 8.29
C GLN A 772 22.79 -9.69 7.55
N GLN A 773 21.98 -9.12 6.66
CA GLN A 773 21.03 -9.88 5.85
C GLN A 773 21.71 -10.80 4.83
N THR A 774 22.78 -10.35 4.16
CA THR A 774 23.35 -11.08 3.00
C THR A 774 24.67 -11.80 3.27
N GLY A 775 25.49 -11.31 4.21
CA GLY A 775 26.88 -11.72 4.38
C GLY A 775 27.83 -11.25 3.27
N ASP A 776 27.48 -10.21 2.51
CA ASP A 776 28.32 -9.73 1.41
C ASP A 776 29.74 -9.32 1.85
N ALA A 777 30.72 -9.81 1.12
CA ALA A 777 32.14 -9.63 1.46
C ALA A 777 32.68 -8.24 1.13
N LYS A 778 32.06 -7.46 0.24
CA LYS A 778 32.44 -6.05 0.01
C LYS A 778 31.94 -5.19 1.16
N ALA A 779 30.69 -5.38 1.57
CA ALA A 779 30.10 -4.71 2.73
C ALA A 779 30.92 -5.01 4.01
N LYS A 780 31.25 -6.29 4.26
CA LYS A 780 32.16 -6.67 5.35
C LYS A 780 33.51 -5.94 5.28
N ALA A 781 34.17 -5.93 4.12
CA ALA A 781 35.48 -5.31 3.96
C ALA A 781 35.50 -3.78 4.15
N VAL A 782 34.36 -3.10 4.02
CA VAL A 782 34.20 -1.70 4.43
C VAL A 782 33.97 -1.60 5.94
N LEU A 783 33.03 -2.39 6.47
CA LEU A 783 32.63 -2.36 7.88
C LEU A 783 33.78 -2.72 8.82
N ASP A 784 34.56 -3.77 8.55
CA ASP A 784 35.67 -4.23 9.41
C ASP A 784 36.59 -3.05 9.76
N LYS A 785 37.06 -2.32 8.74
CA LYS A 785 37.97 -1.18 8.92
C LYS A 785 37.26 0.05 9.52
N TRP A 786 35.99 0.27 9.20
CA TRP A 786 35.23 1.40 9.76
C TRP A 786 34.93 1.20 11.24
N VAL A 787 34.56 -0.02 11.65
CA VAL A 787 34.28 -0.38 13.04
C VAL A 787 35.56 -0.35 13.89
N ASP A 788 36.68 -0.89 13.39
CA ASP A 788 37.99 -0.77 14.03
C ASP A 788 38.33 0.72 14.33
N TRP A 789 38.16 1.61 13.35
CA TRP A 789 38.37 3.04 13.52
C TRP A 789 37.38 3.67 14.50
N ALA A 790 36.07 3.50 14.29
CA ALA A 790 35.04 4.14 15.10
C ALA A 790 35.13 3.71 16.58
N LEU A 791 35.42 2.43 16.85
CA LEU A 791 35.66 1.94 18.21
C LEU A 791 36.91 2.57 18.84
N SER A 792 37.98 2.80 18.06
CA SER A 792 39.20 3.45 18.56
C SER A 792 38.99 4.93 18.94
N GLU A 793 38.03 5.60 18.31
CA GLU A 793 37.62 6.99 18.59
C GLU A 793 36.41 7.05 19.56
N THR A 794 36.00 5.95 20.18
CA THR A 794 34.88 5.90 21.13
C THR A 794 35.36 5.76 22.56
N THR A 795 34.88 6.63 23.45
CA THR A 795 35.07 6.49 24.91
C THR A 795 33.73 6.20 25.58
N VAL A 796 33.63 5.11 26.34
CA VAL A 796 32.55 4.90 27.31
C VAL A 796 33.16 4.79 28.69
N ASN A 797 32.70 5.63 29.62
CA ASN A 797 33.23 5.76 30.96
C ASN A 797 32.59 4.74 31.93
N PRO A 798 33.23 4.42 33.07
CA PRO A 798 32.68 3.51 34.09
C PRO A 798 31.38 3.98 34.77
N ASP A 799 30.92 5.20 34.51
CA ASP A 799 29.65 5.76 34.98
C ASP A 799 28.54 5.74 33.91
N GLY A 800 28.79 5.10 32.75
CA GLY A 800 27.87 5.04 31.62
C GLY A 800 27.88 6.28 30.73
N THR A 801 28.55 7.38 31.10
CA THR A 801 28.70 8.53 30.21
C THR A 801 29.63 8.19 29.04
N PHE A 802 29.35 8.72 27.85
CA PHE A 802 30.13 8.41 26.65
C PHE A 802 30.61 9.68 25.91
N ARG A 803 31.57 9.48 25.00
CA ARG A 803 32.01 10.42 23.98
C ARG A 803 32.24 9.68 22.67
N ILE A 804 31.63 10.18 21.61
CA ILE A 804 31.78 9.74 20.22
C ILE A 804 32.26 10.92 19.37
N PRO A 805 32.86 10.70 18.19
CA PRO A 805 33.26 11.79 17.30
C PRO A 805 32.09 12.71 16.94
N SER A 806 32.38 13.98 16.69
CA SER A 806 31.39 14.99 16.31
C SER A 806 31.82 15.69 15.02
N THR A 807 32.86 16.53 15.10
CA THR A 807 33.46 17.19 13.94
C THR A 807 34.66 16.39 13.43
N LEU A 808 34.64 16.05 12.14
CA LEU A 808 35.70 15.39 11.39
C LEU A 808 36.43 16.42 10.52
N GLN A 809 37.76 16.37 10.54
CA GLN A 809 38.62 17.09 9.60
C GLN A 809 39.22 16.12 8.59
N TRP A 810 39.20 16.50 7.33
CA TRP A 810 39.67 15.69 6.20
C TRP A 810 40.96 16.29 5.63
N SER A 811 41.83 15.43 5.09
CA SER A 811 43.00 15.88 4.33
C SER A 811 43.48 14.83 3.33
N GLY A 812 44.18 15.29 2.30
CA GLY A 812 44.64 14.41 1.22
C GLY A 812 43.51 14.05 0.25
N LYS A 813 43.64 12.92 -0.47
CA LYS A 813 42.68 12.45 -1.49
C LYS A 813 42.77 10.93 -1.69
N PRO A 814 41.67 10.23 -2.07
CA PRO A 814 41.73 8.80 -2.39
C PRO A 814 42.57 8.52 -3.65
N ASP A 815 42.91 7.25 -3.88
CA ASP A 815 43.41 6.81 -5.18
C ASP A 815 42.34 6.99 -6.28
N THR A 816 42.71 7.08 -7.56
CA THR A 816 41.72 7.01 -8.65
C THR A 816 41.12 5.60 -8.72
N TRP A 817 39.78 5.50 -8.76
CA TRP A 817 39.10 4.20 -8.68
C TRP A 817 39.44 3.27 -9.84
N ASN A 818 39.78 2.03 -9.48
CA ASN A 818 39.95 0.92 -10.40
C ASN A 818 39.30 -0.34 -9.82
N ALA A 819 38.11 -0.70 -10.30
CA ALA A 819 37.38 -1.87 -9.81
C ALA A 819 38.12 -3.22 -9.98
N SER A 820 39.16 -3.29 -10.82
CA SER A 820 40.01 -4.49 -10.97
C SER A 820 41.22 -4.55 -10.04
N SER A 821 41.58 -3.42 -9.44
CA SER A 821 42.67 -3.27 -8.47
C SER A 821 42.41 -2.02 -7.63
N PRO A 822 41.50 -2.08 -6.64
CA PRO A 822 41.17 -0.94 -5.79
C PRO A 822 42.39 -0.33 -5.11
N GLY A 823 42.32 0.98 -4.85
CA GLY A 823 43.36 1.72 -4.16
C GLY A 823 43.56 1.28 -2.70
N ALA A 824 44.69 1.71 -2.14
CA ALA A 824 44.97 1.61 -0.72
C ALA A 824 44.43 2.83 0.04
N ASN A 825 44.31 3.98 -0.63
CA ASN A 825 43.93 5.28 -0.04
C ASN A 825 44.87 5.77 1.08
N SER A 826 46.14 5.33 1.09
CA SER A 826 47.17 5.71 2.08
C SER A 826 47.71 7.15 1.91
N GLY A 827 46.82 8.06 1.51
CA GLY A 827 47.01 9.48 1.31
C GLY A 827 45.67 10.24 1.41
N LEU A 828 44.64 9.60 1.96
CA LEU A 828 43.35 10.17 2.37
C LEU A 828 43.22 9.93 3.87
N HIS A 829 43.13 11.01 4.65
CA HIS A 829 43.18 10.97 6.10
C HIS A 829 41.99 11.69 6.72
N VAL A 830 41.48 11.14 7.82
CA VAL A 830 40.54 11.79 8.74
C VAL A 830 41.24 12.13 10.06
N THR A 831 40.72 13.10 10.79
CA THR A 831 41.06 13.35 12.20
C THR A 831 39.82 13.86 12.93
N VAL A 832 39.55 13.32 14.13
CA VAL A 832 38.46 13.81 14.98
C VAL A 832 38.89 15.12 15.65
N ALA A 833 38.18 16.21 15.39
CA ALA A 833 38.48 17.53 15.93
C ALA A 833 37.82 17.79 17.29
N ASP A 834 36.61 17.26 17.48
CA ASP A 834 35.87 17.31 18.74
C ASP A 834 34.94 16.08 18.91
N TYR A 835 34.43 15.91 20.12
CA TYR A 835 33.63 14.76 20.54
C TYR A 835 32.35 15.22 21.23
N THR A 836 31.24 14.54 20.92
CA THR A 836 29.91 14.83 21.47
C THR A 836 29.38 13.67 22.32
N ASN A 837 28.27 13.91 22.99
CA ASN A 837 27.38 12.92 23.57
C ASN A 837 25.96 13.00 22.96
N ASP A 838 25.87 13.42 21.69
CA ASP A 838 24.68 13.36 20.84
C ASP A 838 24.07 11.95 20.87
N VAL A 839 22.83 11.88 21.35
CA VAL A 839 22.09 10.65 21.58
C VAL A 839 21.49 10.05 20.30
N GLY A 840 21.17 10.87 19.29
CA GLY A 840 20.68 10.40 18.00
C GLY A 840 21.79 9.74 17.20
N VAL A 841 22.95 10.41 17.09
CA VAL A 841 24.12 9.86 16.41
C VAL A 841 24.69 8.65 17.17
N ALA A 842 24.67 8.65 18.52
CA ALA A 842 25.03 7.48 19.31
C ALA A 842 24.09 6.28 19.09
N ALA A 843 22.79 6.51 18.86
CA ALA A 843 21.84 5.44 18.56
C ALA A 843 22.05 4.83 17.16
N ALA A 844 22.24 5.65 16.12
CA ALA A 844 22.62 5.18 14.78
C ALA A 844 23.92 4.37 14.81
N TYR A 845 24.90 4.83 15.59
CA TYR A 845 26.16 4.12 15.78
C TYR A 845 25.98 2.79 16.55
N ALA A 846 25.20 2.80 17.63
CA ALA A 846 24.85 1.57 18.36
C ALA A 846 24.12 0.55 17.47
N LYS A 847 23.23 0.98 16.56
CA LYS A 847 22.62 0.10 15.55
C LYS A 847 23.64 -0.44 14.56
N THR A 848 24.53 0.41 14.03
CA THR A 848 25.63 0.00 13.15
C THR A 848 26.47 -1.11 13.77
N LEU A 849 26.87 -0.92 15.03
CA LEU A 849 27.61 -1.92 15.80
C LEU A 849 26.77 -3.18 16.08
N THR A 850 25.47 -3.06 16.35
CA THR A 850 24.55 -4.18 16.60
C THR A 850 24.42 -5.09 15.37
N TYR A 851 24.06 -4.54 14.21
CA TYR A 851 23.93 -5.31 12.96
C TYR A 851 25.26 -5.92 12.52
N TYR A 852 26.38 -5.19 12.69
CA TYR A 852 27.71 -5.73 12.41
C TYR A 852 28.06 -6.89 13.37
N ALA A 853 27.82 -6.74 14.67
CA ALA A 853 28.20 -7.71 15.70
C ALA A 853 27.43 -9.04 15.57
N ASP A 854 26.11 -9.01 15.34
CA ASP A 854 25.28 -10.21 15.09
C ASP A 854 25.89 -11.07 13.97
N ARG A 855 26.28 -10.43 12.87
CA ARG A 855 26.79 -11.13 11.68
C ARG A 855 28.26 -11.53 11.75
N SER A 856 29.09 -10.75 12.43
CA SER A 856 30.54 -10.98 12.55
C SER A 856 30.92 -11.86 13.74
N GLY A 857 30.11 -11.88 14.80
CA GLY A 857 30.49 -12.38 16.12
C GLY A 857 31.38 -11.43 16.91
N ASP A 858 31.49 -10.16 16.52
CA ASP A 858 32.38 -9.19 17.18
C ASP A 858 31.84 -8.76 18.55
N THR A 859 32.52 -9.26 19.59
CA THR A 859 32.16 -8.99 20.99
C THR A 859 32.48 -7.57 21.44
N ALA A 860 33.43 -6.88 20.81
CA ALA A 860 33.77 -5.50 21.16
C ALA A 860 32.66 -4.57 20.66
N ALA A 861 32.28 -4.69 19.40
CA ALA A 861 31.14 -3.98 18.81
C ALA A 861 29.84 -4.22 19.59
N ALA A 862 29.51 -5.48 19.91
CA ALA A 862 28.35 -5.80 20.75
C ALA A 862 28.39 -5.11 22.13
N SER A 863 29.55 -5.14 22.80
CA SER A 863 29.71 -4.55 24.14
C SER A 863 29.59 -3.02 24.13
N THR A 864 30.16 -2.36 23.13
CA THR A 864 30.05 -0.90 22.95
C THR A 864 28.63 -0.48 22.57
N ALA A 865 27.96 -1.24 21.69
CA ALA A 865 26.56 -1.00 21.36
C ALA A 865 25.68 -1.04 22.62
N LYS A 866 25.80 -2.09 23.43
CA LYS A 866 25.06 -2.21 24.70
C LYS A 866 25.37 -1.04 25.64
N ALA A 867 26.65 -0.71 25.82
CA ALA A 867 27.09 0.31 26.76
C ALA A 867 26.67 1.74 26.36
N LEU A 868 26.57 2.04 25.05
CA LEU A 868 25.97 3.28 24.56
C LEU A 868 24.47 3.34 24.87
N LEU A 869 23.73 2.25 24.63
CA LEU A 869 22.28 2.18 24.91
C LEU A 869 21.98 2.26 26.42
N ASP A 870 22.76 1.59 27.26
CA ASP A 870 22.69 1.71 28.72
C ASP A 870 23.04 3.13 29.18
N GLY A 871 24.15 3.70 28.68
CA GLY A 871 24.58 5.05 28.99
C GLY A 871 23.50 6.10 28.74
N MET A 872 22.88 6.07 27.56
CA MET A 872 21.76 6.93 27.20
C MET A 872 20.52 6.69 28.09
N TRP A 873 20.16 5.43 28.32
CA TRP A 873 18.97 5.06 29.09
C TRP A 873 19.06 5.46 30.57
N GLU A 874 20.24 5.33 31.17
CA GLU A 874 20.48 5.60 32.60
C GLU A 874 20.78 7.07 32.89
N ASN A 875 21.44 7.79 31.97
CA ASN A 875 21.96 9.15 32.25
C ASN A 875 21.25 10.28 31.48
N ASN A 876 20.46 9.99 30.44
CA ASN A 876 19.97 11.02 29.50
C ASN A 876 18.43 11.03 29.32
N GLN A 877 17.67 10.36 30.17
CA GLN A 877 16.20 10.39 30.13
C GLN A 877 15.59 11.64 30.80
N ASP A 878 14.49 12.12 30.22
CA ASP A 878 13.55 13.04 30.88
C ASP A 878 12.08 12.64 30.64
N ALA A 879 11.13 13.59 30.74
CA ALA A 879 9.70 13.34 30.53
C ALA A 879 9.30 13.24 29.04
N LEU A 880 10.02 13.92 28.14
CA LEU A 880 9.74 13.96 26.71
C LEU A 880 10.44 12.81 25.97
N GLY A 881 11.65 12.43 26.38
CA GLY A 881 12.40 11.39 25.67
C GLY A 881 13.72 11.00 26.32
N ILE A 882 14.76 10.94 25.48
CA ILE A 882 16.18 10.84 25.83
C ILE A 882 16.90 11.99 25.11
N ALA A 883 17.49 12.92 25.85
CA ALA A 883 18.13 14.11 25.29
C ALA A 883 19.28 14.62 26.16
N VAL A 884 20.12 15.48 25.60
CA VAL A 884 21.31 16.05 26.26
C VAL A 884 21.37 17.57 26.07
N PRO A 885 21.92 18.32 27.04
CA PRO A 885 22.12 19.75 26.86
C PRO A 885 23.21 20.05 25.81
N GLU A 886 22.85 20.78 24.75
CA GLU A 886 23.74 21.26 23.70
C GLU A 886 23.84 22.80 23.72
N THR A 887 25.02 23.32 23.38
CA THR A 887 25.29 24.78 23.39
C THR A 887 25.30 25.31 21.96
N ARG A 888 24.33 26.15 21.61
CA ARG A 888 24.14 26.67 20.26
C ARG A 888 24.88 27.98 20.06
N ALA A 889 26.22 27.89 20.02
CA ALA A 889 27.09 29.04 19.75
C ALA A 889 26.87 29.61 18.33
N ASP A 890 26.35 28.81 17.41
CA ASP A 890 25.92 29.19 16.07
C ASP A 890 24.70 30.13 16.04
N TYR A 891 23.94 30.25 17.15
CA TYR A 891 22.81 31.19 17.23
C TYR A 891 23.26 32.66 17.37
N ASN A 892 24.56 32.93 17.24
CA ASN A 892 25.10 34.26 16.96
C ASN A 892 24.85 34.71 15.49
N ARG A 893 24.18 33.89 14.67
CA ARG A 893 23.86 34.16 13.26
C ARG A 893 22.39 34.55 13.03
N PHE A 894 21.58 34.73 14.09
CA PHE A 894 20.21 35.24 13.93
C PHE A 894 20.18 36.67 13.33
N ASP A 895 21.20 37.50 13.60
CA ASP A 895 21.37 38.83 13.01
C ASP A 895 22.29 38.84 11.76
N ASP A 896 22.71 37.67 11.22
CA ASP A 896 23.45 37.60 9.96
C ASP A 896 22.63 38.18 8.80
N SER A 897 23.29 38.94 7.92
CA SER A 897 22.66 39.58 6.76
C SER A 897 22.35 38.58 5.64
N VAL A 898 21.07 38.35 5.38
CA VAL A 898 20.57 37.56 4.26
C VAL A 898 20.75 38.34 2.96
N TYR A 899 21.45 37.77 1.97
CA TYR A 899 21.64 38.46 0.69
C TYR A 899 20.32 38.61 -0.07
N VAL A 900 20.02 39.85 -0.49
CA VAL A 900 18.93 40.20 -1.40
C VAL A 900 19.50 41.14 -2.48
N PRO A 901 19.23 40.92 -3.78
CA PRO A 901 19.77 41.76 -4.86
C PRO A 901 19.42 43.24 -4.71
N SER A 902 20.37 44.12 -5.01
CA SER A 902 20.18 45.57 -4.85
C SER A 902 19.03 46.11 -5.70
N GLY A 903 18.01 46.67 -5.05
CA GLY A 903 16.79 47.18 -5.69
C GLY A 903 15.69 46.14 -5.89
N TRP A 904 15.91 44.88 -5.49
CA TRP A 904 14.84 43.91 -5.28
C TRP A 904 14.17 44.19 -3.91
N THR A 905 12.84 44.10 -3.86
CA THR A 905 12.05 44.29 -2.64
C THR A 905 10.81 43.40 -2.68
N GLY A 906 10.49 42.77 -1.55
CA GLY A 906 9.32 41.91 -1.40
C GLY A 906 8.85 41.80 0.06
N THR A 907 7.84 40.98 0.30
CA THR A 907 7.30 40.74 1.65
C THR A 907 7.01 39.27 1.93
N MET A 908 7.37 38.80 3.13
CA MET A 908 6.93 37.51 3.66
C MET A 908 5.42 37.54 4.00
N PRO A 909 4.74 36.39 4.19
CA PRO A 909 3.28 36.37 4.38
C PRO A 909 2.77 37.01 5.69
N ASN A 910 3.60 37.10 6.72
CA ASN A 910 3.33 37.87 7.95
C ASN A 910 3.43 39.39 7.76
N GLY A 911 4.16 39.85 6.73
CA GLY A 911 4.42 41.25 6.41
C GLY A 911 5.89 41.67 6.46
N ASP A 912 6.82 40.79 6.85
CA ASP A 912 8.24 41.13 6.97
C ASP A 912 8.85 41.59 5.65
N ALA A 913 9.68 42.64 5.70
CA ALA A 913 10.20 43.32 4.52
C ALA A 913 11.51 42.71 4.01
N ILE A 914 11.41 41.89 2.97
CA ILE A 914 12.55 41.24 2.30
C ILE A 914 13.25 42.27 1.40
N ASN A 915 14.47 42.68 1.76
CA ASN A 915 15.23 43.72 1.04
C ASN A 915 16.74 43.62 1.34
N SER A 916 17.56 44.49 0.74
CA SER A 916 19.04 44.44 0.85
C SER A 916 19.62 44.81 2.23
N SER A 917 18.80 44.98 3.27
CA SER A 917 19.23 45.05 4.67
C SER A 917 18.51 44.05 5.58
N SER A 918 17.96 42.97 5.03
CA SER A 918 17.35 41.88 5.81
C SER A 918 18.41 41.02 6.49
N THR A 919 18.19 40.69 7.76
CA THR A 919 18.84 39.59 8.51
C THR A 919 17.99 38.31 8.49
N PHE A 920 18.53 37.18 8.96
CA PHE A 920 17.79 35.92 9.14
C PHE A 920 16.52 36.10 9.98
N GLU A 921 16.65 36.75 11.15
CA GLU A 921 15.57 37.17 12.06
C GLU A 921 14.54 38.08 11.37
N SER A 922 14.99 39.10 10.62
CA SER A 922 14.10 40.15 10.08
C SER A 922 13.09 39.70 9.02
N ILE A 923 13.21 38.47 8.52
CA ILE A 923 12.25 37.81 7.60
C ILE A 923 11.58 36.59 8.24
N ARG A 924 11.75 36.44 9.56
CA ARG A 924 11.22 35.39 10.44
C ARG A 924 10.79 36.01 11.78
N SER A 925 10.17 37.20 11.78
CA SER A 925 9.86 37.96 13.00
C SER A 925 8.97 37.24 14.02
N PHE A 926 8.28 36.17 13.58
CA PHE A 926 7.59 35.23 14.46
C PHE A 926 8.51 34.58 15.51
N TYR A 927 9.83 34.59 15.32
CA TYR A 927 10.79 34.16 16.34
C TYR A 927 10.82 35.05 17.58
N GLU A 928 10.42 36.33 17.50
CA GLU A 928 10.32 37.21 18.66
C GLU A 928 9.24 36.74 19.67
N ASP A 929 8.22 36.01 19.19
CA ASP A 929 7.13 35.43 20.00
C ASP A 929 7.49 34.03 20.57
N ASP A 930 8.66 33.46 20.25
CA ASP A 930 9.04 32.12 20.69
C ASP A 930 9.31 32.04 22.22
N PRO A 931 8.81 31.03 22.95
CA PRO A 931 9.01 30.90 24.40
C PRO A 931 10.48 30.86 24.88
N ALA A 932 11.41 30.48 24.00
CA ALA A 932 12.84 30.45 24.24
C ALA A 932 13.62 31.64 23.65
N TRP A 933 12.97 32.56 22.92
CA TRP A 933 13.60 33.69 22.23
C TRP A 933 14.54 34.51 23.13
N SER A 934 14.11 34.78 24.37
CA SER A 934 14.91 35.51 25.37
C SER A 934 16.31 34.93 25.64
N LYS A 935 16.56 33.64 25.33
CA LYS A 935 17.91 33.06 25.35
C LYS A 935 18.80 33.58 24.21
N VAL A 936 18.23 33.71 23.01
CA VAL A 936 18.90 34.20 21.79
C VAL A 936 19.07 35.71 21.86
N GLU A 937 18.02 36.46 22.20
CA GLU A 937 18.09 37.91 22.47
C GLU A 937 19.22 38.23 23.46
N SER A 938 19.29 37.48 24.58
CA SER A 938 20.36 37.65 25.58
C SER A 938 21.76 37.27 25.05
N TYR A 939 21.88 36.42 24.03
CA TYR A 939 23.16 36.06 23.42
C TYR A 939 23.62 37.13 22.42
N LEU A 940 22.73 37.57 21.53
CA LEU A 940 22.97 38.68 20.58
C LEU A 940 23.33 39.98 21.32
N ALA A 941 22.76 40.21 22.51
CA ALA A 941 23.13 41.29 23.43
C ALA A 941 24.52 41.15 24.09
N GLY A 942 25.33 40.14 23.70
CA GLY A 942 26.68 39.89 24.23
C GLY A 942 26.73 38.96 25.46
N GLY A 943 25.71 38.14 25.66
CA GLY A 943 25.66 37.14 26.74
C GLY A 943 26.46 35.87 26.45
N ALA A 944 26.15 34.80 27.19
CA ALA A 944 26.68 33.47 26.91
C ALA A 944 25.87 32.78 25.79
N ALA A 945 26.52 31.89 25.04
CA ALA A 945 25.84 31.06 24.03
C ALA A 945 24.69 30.25 24.67
N PRO A 946 23.51 30.19 24.05
CA PRO A 946 22.33 29.61 24.65
C PRO A 946 22.42 28.07 24.70
N VAL A 947 21.84 27.49 25.75
CA VAL A 947 21.80 26.04 25.94
C VAL A 947 20.37 25.54 25.77
N PHE A 948 20.23 24.46 25.01
CA PHE A 948 18.97 23.77 24.72
C PHE A 948 19.12 22.27 25.00
N THR A 949 18.00 21.59 25.16
CA THR A 949 17.93 20.12 25.24
C THR A 949 16.85 19.72 24.25
N TYR A 950 17.23 19.22 23.07
CA TYR A 950 16.30 19.05 21.96
C TYR A 950 15.76 17.63 21.79
N HIS A 951 14.46 17.56 21.57
CA HIS A 951 13.71 16.36 21.27
C HIS A 951 13.44 16.25 19.77
N ARG A 952 14.52 16.23 18.98
CA ARG A 952 14.47 15.98 17.53
C ARG A 952 13.77 14.64 17.27
N PHE A 953 12.70 14.63 16.50
CA PHE A 953 11.87 13.45 16.26
C PHE A 953 12.69 12.29 15.68
N TRP A 954 13.58 12.58 14.71
CA TRP A 954 14.46 11.57 14.13
C TRP A 954 15.36 10.91 15.17
N ALA A 955 15.91 11.67 16.11
CA ALA A 955 16.83 11.17 17.14
C ALA A 955 16.09 10.27 18.14
N GLN A 956 14.90 10.66 18.58
CA GLN A 956 14.08 9.83 19.49
C GLN A 956 13.64 8.53 18.81
N ALA A 957 13.25 8.61 17.53
CA ALA A 957 12.97 7.43 16.72
C ALA A 957 14.22 6.53 16.57
N ASP A 958 15.41 7.11 16.33
CA ASP A 958 16.67 6.37 16.20
C ASP A 958 17.04 5.64 17.49
N ILE A 959 16.90 6.29 18.66
CA ILE A 959 17.16 5.71 19.98
C ILE A 959 16.18 4.55 20.23
N ALA A 960 14.88 4.74 19.95
CA ALA A 960 13.90 3.67 20.08
C ALA A 960 14.24 2.49 19.15
N LEU A 961 14.52 2.76 17.88
CA LEU A 961 14.95 1.76 16.90
C LEU A 961 16.21 1.01 17.36
N ALA A 962 17.14 1.68 18.04
CA ALA A 962 18.37 1.07 18.52
C ALA A 962 18.11 0.09 19.67
N MET A 963 17.22 0.44 20.61
CA MET A 963 16.73 -0.52 21.62
C MET A 963 16.03 -1.70 20.92
N GLY A 964 15.08 -1.44 20.02
CA GLY A 964 14.33 -2.49 19.31
C GLY A 964 15.19 -3.42 18.44
N SER A 965 16.29 -2.93 17.87
CA SER A 965 17.23 -3.71 17.05
C SER A 965 18.20 -4.52 17.92
N TYR A 966 18.69 -3.95 19.04
CA TYR A 966 19.48 -4.70 20.02
C TYR A 966 18.65 -5.85 20.61
N ALA A 967 17.39 -5.57 20.96
CA ALA A 967 16.42 -6.58 21.41
C ALA A 967 16.16 -7.68 20.37
N GLU A 968 16.29 -7.40 19.07
CA GLU A 968 16.08 -8.42 18.04
C GLU A 968 17.28 -9.36 17.90
N LEU A 969 18.50 -8.80 17.95
CA LEU A 969 19.71 -9.47 17.46
C LEU A 969 20.69 -9.94 18.55
N LEU A 970 20.77 -9.23 19.69
CA LEU A 970 21.80 -9.44 20.72
C LEU A 970 21.23 -9.77 22.13
N GLU A 971 19.94 -10.11 22.19
CA GLU A 971 19.19 -10.61 23.36
C GLU A 971 18.39 -11.88 22.98
#